data_AF-A0A642UM76-F1
#
_entry.id   AF-A0A642UM76-F1
#
_cell.length_a   1.000
_cell.length_b   1.000
_cell.length_c   1.000
_cell.angle_alpha   90.00
_cell.angle_beta   90.00
_cell.angle_gamma   90.00
#
_symmetry.space_group_name_H-M   'P 1'
#
loop_
_entity.id
_entity.type
_entity.pdbx_description
1 polymer ?
#
loop_
_entity_poly.entity_id
_entity_poly.type
_entity_poly.pdbx_seq_one_letter_code
_entity_poly.pdbx_strand_id
1 'polypeptide(L)'
;MKPGYYHATFTPAPVSSVPSAPSAPSIVSDQSYSGSEVADSRYCPTRGSSVSEQPKLGQPLTSAVATTIAAASPISHPPSVSPYDTGAVDDQPWTDRELAKYDLPRWSQMDVVLKLFYKHIHPNHMVLPDRKSFVRRLSLNVDAAVLHSIILNVCLIEDPMFPNVGIKADECYWFSLVDKHWENLNYLSVLLCSTLLCKSTYVRYNLPKLNFYNKLMWGIIDRNKCMEIFNSENYVKSEHVTKRQVYERELLLRLVWSFYINNLVLLRLSRGFPYDRLGNILDDEESKRFESTKLYNQLIVPLSISEFWESQWVLTRHDPRIKELAHVSENCCMVLCARVLENVLDGIVKDNLVDDESTQLDPDIQHSIDTKYMVINHEERLLCFHSFMFNNKLISSAAALLKFSYFMHDIMSFKLFKRDFIKQDGTDTTTNASGGNSQFLPLVADVSVTNMCDFEEYPKIISNFTVDQWRNFVKLFIAAFDFSQLMDPYVAAGQVASNESYDITFGPTVIDDSKYAKWYQNPKLRSKSSAGWSRYGDAALEVSGINLIVLASLAVLTKYIQILPEPTGALKVHLVATNETKTIPEVQAPSCLVDDAKLDNIESKIRSHQDFIKSRIRSSSGPLYLNTLAKLDRIKNYLDEILQSIRTEPSNTGLSGTNP
;
A
#
# COMPACT_ATOMS: atom_id res chain seq x y z
N MET A 1 -46.20 -8.44 -10.75
CA MET A 1 -46.99 -9.61 -11.18
C MET A 1 -46.20 -10.38 -12.25
N LYS A 2 -46.34 -11.71 -12.30
CA LYS A 2 -46.10 -12.58 -13.49
C LYS A 2 -47.48 -12.82 -14.17
N PRO A 3 -47.64 -13.48 -15.35
CA PRO A 3 -46.71 -14.27 -16.19
C PRO A 3 -46.58 -13.69 -17.64
N GLY A 4 -46.06 -14.35 -18.68
CA GLY A 4 -45.50 -15.72 -18.88
C GLY A 4 -44.49 -15.73 -20.05
N TYR A 5 -43.55 -16.68 -20.14
CA TYR A 5 -43.72 -18.06 -20.66
C TYR A 5 -44.26 -18.16 -22.10
N TYR A 6 -43.42 -18.64 -23.05
CA TYR A 6 -43.56 -20.01 -23.58
C TYR A 6 -42.34 -20.52 -24.39
N HIS A 7 -42.15 -21.85 -24.31
CA HIS A 7 -41.40 -22.82 -25.13
C HIS A 7 -40.06 -22.51 -25.85
N ALA A 8 -39.15 -23.48 -25.67
CA ALA A 8 -38.09 -23.83 -26.61
C ALA A 8 -38.42 -25.16 -27.32
N THR A 9 -37.73 -25.48 -28.42
CA THR A 9 -37.73 -26.81 -29.08
C THR A 9 -36.39 -27.06 -29.77
N PHE A 10 -36.04 -28.32 -30.06
CA PHE A 10 -34.65 -28.76 -30.28
C PHE A 10 -34.50 -29.64 -31.55
N THR A 11 -33.52 -29.34 -32.41
CA THR A 11 -32.87 -30.26 -33.41
C THR A 11 -33.76 -30.87 -34.53
N PRO A 12 -33.22 -31.49 -35.62
CA PRO A 12 -31.84 -31.95 -35.88
C PRO A 12 -31.18 -31.47 -37.21
N ALA A 13 -29.98 -32.00 -37.51
CA ALA A 13 -29.15 -31.70 -38.70
C ALA A 13 -29.32 -32.73 -39.84
N PRO A 14 -28.70 -32.48 -41.03
CA PRO A 14 -27.77 -33.50 -41.55
C PRO A 14 -26.53 -32.98 -42.37
N VAL A 15 -25.34 -33.46 -41.96
CA VAL A 15 -24.33 -34.22 -42.75
C VAL A 15 -23.76 -33.70 -44.11
N SER A 16 -22.41 -33.65 -44.17
CA SER A 16 -21.48 -33.90 -45.32
C SER A 16 -21.14 -32.80 -46.35
N SER A 17 -19.87 -32.36 -46.35
CA SER A 17 -18.89 -32.68 -47.42
C SER A 17 -17.44 -32.30 -47.03
N VAL A 18 -16.45 -32.76 -47.80
CA VAL A 18 -14.98 -32.79 -47.56
C VAL A 18 -14.30 -32.48 -48.92
N PRO A 19 -13.22 -31.67 -49.05
CA PRO A 19 -11.86 -32.26 -49.07
C PRO A 19 -10.60 -31.36 -48.83
N SER A 20 -9.45 -32.06 -48.80
CA SER A 20 -8.10 -31.66 -49.27
C SER A 20 -7.14 -30.86 -48.37
N ALA A 21 -5.85 -31.20 -48.51
CA ALA A 21 -4.68 -30.55 -47.89
C ALA A 21 -3.47 -30.55 -48.86
N PRO A 22 -2.57 -29.55 -48.76
CA PRO A 22 -1.16 -29.64 -49.17
C PRO A 22 -0.22 -29.31 -47.98
N SER A 23 0.90 -29.99 -47.70
CA SER A 23 2.17 -30.23 -48.45
C SER A 23 3.31 -29.34 -47.93
N ALA A 24 4.54 -29.89 -47.85
CA ALA A 24 5.72 -29.20 -47.30
C ALA A 24 6.96 -29.27 -48.23
N PRO A 25 7.72 -28.16 -48.33
CA PRO A 25 9.16 -28.11 -48.64
C PRO A 25 9.94 -27.32 -47.55
N SER A 26 11.27 -27.30 -47.44
CA SER A 26 12.38 -28.14 -47.96
C SER A 26 13.67 -27.79 -47.19
N ILE A 27 14.67 -28.69 -47.15
CA ILE A 27 15.99 -28.43 -46.54
C ILE A 27 16.96 -27.86 -47.60
N VAL A 28 17.80 -26.88 -47.23
CA VAL A 28 19.00 -26.44 -47.98
C VAL A 28 20.14 -26.19 -46.98
N SER A 29 21.39 -26.39 -47.42
CA SER A 29 22.60 -26.36 -46.59
C SER A 29 23.64 -25.33 -47.08
N ASP A 30 24.65 -25.13 -46.24
CA ASP A 30 26.04 -24.77 -46.56
C ASP A 30 26.52 -23.30 -46.75
N GLN A 31 27.63 -23.06 -46.04
CA GLN A 31 28.81 -22.23 -46.37
C GLN A 31 28.70 -20.68 -46.48
N SER A 32 29.38 -20.00 -45.55
CA SER A 32 30.71 -19.41 -45.83
C SER A 32 31.39 -18.92 -44.53
N TYR A 33 32.70 -18.66 -44.56
CA TYR A 33 33.53 -18.42 -43.37
C TYR A 33 34.51 -17.25 -43.61
N SER A 34 34.29 -16.12 -42.93
CA SER A 34 35.25 -15.01 -42.77
C SER A 34 34.74 -13.98 -41.74
N GLY A 35 35.54 -13.34 -40.90
CA GLY A 35 37.00 -13.47 -40.76
C GLY A 35 37.71 -12.14 -40.52
N SER A 36 37.44 -11.46 -39.40
CA SER A 36 38.31 -10.37 -38.91
C SER A 36 38.13 -10.19 -37.40
N GLU A 37 39.24 -10.06 -36.67
CA GLU A 37 39.28 -9.86 -35.23
C GLU A 37 39.42 -8.36 -34.89
N VAL A 38 38.66 -7.87 -33.91
CA VAL A 38 39.09 -6.82 -32.98
C VAL A 38 38.50 -7.18 -31.62
N ALA A 39 39.31 -7.13 -30.56
CA ALA A 39 38.89 -7.52 -29.22
C ALA A 39 38.38 -6.33 -28.38
N ASP A 40 37.39 -6.59 -27.52
CA ASP A 40 37.45 -6.09 -26.13
C ASP A 40 36.69 -7.04 -25.19
N SER A 41 36.91 -6.91 -23.88
CA SER A 41 36.61 -7.92 -22.88
C SER A 41 35.59 -7.48 -21.82
N ARG A 42 34.52 -8.28 -21.67
CA ARG A 42 33.93 -8.77 -20.41
C ARG A 42 32.58 -9.45 -20.65
N TYR A 43 32.59 -10.77 -20.79
CA TYR A 43 31.39 -11.61 -20.60
C TYR A 43 31.82 -12.96 -20.03
N CYS A 44 31.19 -13.42 -18.96
CA CYS A 44 31.37 -14.76 -18.40
C CYS A 44 30.14 -15.64 -18.72
N PRO A 45 30.30 -16.97 -18.89
CA PRO A 45 29.48 -17.68 -19.86
C PRO A 45 28.32 -18.46 -19.24
N THR A 46 27.17 -18.45 -19.92
CA THR A 46 26.12 -19.46 -19.75
C THR A 46 26.60 -20.80 -20.30
N ARG A 47 26.84 -21.78 -19.42
CA ARG A 47 27.11 -23.17 -19.82
C ARG A 47 25.82 -23.97 -19.83
N GLY A 48 25.23 -24.15 -21.00
CA GLY A 48 24.10 -25.06 -21.18
C GLY A 48 24.53 -26.53 -21.11
N SER A 49 23.67 -27.37 -20.54
CA SER A 49 23.59 -28.81 -20.82
C SER A 49 22.13 -29.13 -21.10
N SER A 50 21.81 -29.46 -22.35
CA SER A 50 20.47 -29.84 -22.78
C SER A 50 20.22 -31.33 -22.55
N VAL A 51 19.28 -31.66 -21.67
CA VAL A 51 18.54 -32.93 -21.72
C VAL A 51 17.06 -32.57 -21.76
N SER A 52 16.38 -33.05 -22.80
CA SER A 52 14.95 -32.85 -23.00
C SER A 52 14.17 -33.96 -22.32
N GLU A 53 13.17 -33.62 -21.50
CA GLU A 53 11.87 -34.27 -21.55
C GLU A 53 10.77 -33.43 -20.87
N GLN A 54 9.64 -33.24 -21.55
CA GLN A 54 8.42 -32.67 -20.97
C GLN A 54 7.45 -33.80 -20.60
N PRO A 55 7.14 -34.03 -19.32
CA PRO A 55 6.01 -34.86 -18.93
C PRO A 55 4.69 -34.16 -19.30
N LYS A 56 3.79 -34.89 -19.95
CA LYS A 56 2.49 -34.36 -20.42
C LYS A 56 1.51 -34.24 -19.24
N LEU A 57 0.62 -33.24 -19.27
CA LEU A 57 -0.57 -33.21 -18.42
C LEU A 57 -1.43 -34.47 -18.69
N GLY A 58 -1.75 -35.24 -17.66
CA GLY A 58 -2.55 -36.47 -17.83
C GLY A 58 -3.00 -37.16 -16.54
N GLN A 59 -4.27 -36.95 -16.20
CA GLN A 59 -5.11 -37.75 -15.28
C GLN A 59 -4.80 -37.70 -13.75
N PRO A 60 -5.84 -37.84 -12.89
CA PRO A 60 -5.71 -37.85 -11.43
C PRO A 60 -5.51 -39.26 -10.86
N LEU A 61 -4.86 -39.37 -9.70
CA LEU A 61 -4.79 -40.60 -8.91
C LEU A 61 -5.54 -40.44 -7.58
N THR A 62 -6.43 -41.38 -7.30
CA THR A 62 -7.32 -41.37 -6.12
C THR A 62 -6.96 -42.44 -5.10
N SER A 63 -6.86 -42.03 -3.84
CA SER A 63 -7.08 -42.84 -2.63
C SER A 63 -6.06 -43.91 -2.20
N ALA A 64 -5.75 -43.86 -0.89
CA ALA A 64 -5.38 -44.95 0.02
C ALA A 64 -4.20 -45.90 -0.31
N VAL A 65 -3.19 -45.88 0.57
CA VAL A 65 -2.84 -46.99 1.49
C VAL A 65 -2.36 -46.36 2.82
N ALA A 66 -2.56 -47.06 3.95
CA ALA A 66 -2.09 -46.68 5.28
C ALA A 66 -1.29 -47.84 5.93
N THR A 67 -0.76 -47.64 7.15
CA THR A 67 -0.10 -48.66 8.03
C THR A 67 1.24 -49.22 7.50
N THR A 68 2.28 -49.59 8.28
CA THR A 68 2.57 -49.50 9.75
C THR A 68 4.09 -49.60 9.99
N ILE A 69 4.64 -48.95 11.03
CA ILE A 69 5.65 -49.50 11.98
C ILE A 69 5.33 -48.89 13.38
N ALA A 70 5.58 -49.61 14.48
CA ALA A 70 5.14 -49.22 15.83
C ALA A 70 6.09 -49.67 16.96
N ALA A 71 5.91 -49.10 18.17
CA ALA A 71 6.56 -49.40 19.47
C ALA A 71 8.08 -49.08 19.54
N ALA A 72 8.71 -48.72 20.68
CA ALA A 72 8.35 -48.46 22.10
C ALA A 72 9.57 -47.77 22.79
N SER A 73 9.68 -47.34 24.06
CA SER A 73 8.84 -46.86 25.20
C SER A 73 9.82 -46.63 26.40
N PRO A 74 9.49 -46.07 27.60
CA PRO A 74 8.24 -45.48 28.11
C PRO A 74 8.44 -44.04 28.69
N ILE A 75 7.54 -43.60 29.60
CA ILE A 75 7.48 -42.25 30.21
C ILE A 75 8.34 -42.15 31.49
N SER A 76 8.96 -40.98 31.73
CA SER A 76 9.42 -40.52 33.05
C SER A 76 9.17 -39.02 33.25
N HIS A 77 8.53 -38.63 34.35
CA HIS A 77 8.27 -37.22 34.73
C HIS A 77 9.39 -36.63 35.62
N PRO A 78 9.47 -35.29 35.80
CA PRO A 78 10.76 -34.60 35.88
C PRO A 78 11.34 -34.41 37.29
N PRO A 79 12.65 -34.13 37.40
CA PRO A 79 13.23 -33.52 38.60
C PRO A 79 12.74 -32.07 38.76
N SER A 80 12.48 -31.65 39.99
CA SER A 80 12.18 -30.26 40.35
C SER A 80 13.42 -29.37 40.23
N VAL A 81 13.31 -28.27 39.48
CA VAL A 81 14.36 -27.24 39.39
C VAL A 81 14.13 -26.19 40.48
N SER A 82 15.15 -25.93 41.31
CA SER A 82 15.14 -24.81 42.25
C SER A 82 15.18 -23.48 41.50
N PRO A 83 14.46 -22.43 41.93
CA PRO A 83 14.75 -21.08 41.46
C PRO A 83 16.16 -20.67 41.90
N TYR A 84 16.79 -19.80 41.10
CA TYR A 84 18.12 -19.22 41.32
C TYR A 84 19.28 -20.23 41.35
N ASP A 85 19.74 -20.62 40.16
CA ASP A 85 21.18 -20.62 39.89
C ASP A 85 21.44 -20.06 38.48
N THR A 86 22.63 -19.50 38.27
CA THR A 86 22.95 -18.62 37.13
C THR A 86 23.85 -19.27 36.10
N GLY A 87 23.30 -19.54 34.92
CA GLY A 87 24.06 -19.96 33.74
C GLY A 87 23.32 -19.59 32.47
N ALA A 88 24.00 -18.93 31.53
CA ALA A 88 23.47 -18.69 30.20
C ALA A 88 23.57 -19.99 29.38
N VAL A 89 22.42 -20.55 29.00
CA VAL A 89 22.31 -21.72 28.13
C VAL A 89 21.62 -21.27 26.84
N ASP A 90 22.10 -21.75 25.69
CA ASP A 90 21.82 -21.16 24.38
C ASP A 90 20.32 -21.02 24.02
N ASP A 91 19.89 -19.78 23.79
CA ASP A 91 18.61 -19.43 23.13
C ASP A 91 18.78 -19.39 21.58
N GLN A 92 19.70 -20.22 21.06
CA GLN A 92 20.07 -20.33 19.64
C GLN A 92 19.36 -21.53 18.98
N PRO A 93 18.47 -21.32 17.99
CA PRO A 93 17.64 -22.38 17.40
C PRO A 93 18.37 -23.24 16.36
N TRP A 94 19.45 -22.72 15.75
CA TRP A 94 20.23 -23.37 14.68
C TRP A 94 21.70 -23.03 14.83
N THR A 95 22.59 -24.01 14.65
CA THR A 95 24.03 -23.75 14.67
C THR A 95 24.48 -22.98 13.42
N ASP A 96 25.60 -22.26 13.53
CA ASP A 96 26.22 -21.57 12.38
C ASP A 96 26.54 -22.52 11.21
N ARG A 97 26.79 -23.80 11.50
CA ARG A 97 27.03 -24.84 10.48
C ARG A 97 25.75 -25.23 9.73
N GLU A 98 24.60 -25.25 10.40
CA GLU A 98 23.30 -25.50 9.78
C GLU A 98 22.84 -24.30 8.96
N LEU A 99 23.06 -23.07 9.45
CA LEU A 99 22.79 -21.84 8.71
C LEU A 99 23.63 -21.75 7.43
N ALA A 100 24.94 -22.00 7.54
CA ALA A 100 25.85 -22.01 6.39
C ALA A 100 25.48 -23.04 5.30
N LYS A 101 24.81 -24.15 5.65
CA LYS A 101 24.32 -25.14 4.68
C LYS A 101 23.31 -24.53 3.69
N TYR A 102 22.57 -23.52 4.10
CA TYR A 102 21.56 -22.82 3.29
C TYR A 102 21.97 -21.39 2.92
N ASP A 103 23.27 -21.11 2.90
CA ASP A 103 23.88 -19.80 2.59
C ASP A 103 23.47 -18.67 3.55
N LEU A 104 22.92 -18.99 4.73
CA LEU A 104 22.47 -18.01 5.71
C LEU A 104 23.65 -17.46 6.53
N PRO A 105 23.61 -16.17 6.94
CA PRO A 105 24.50 -15.61 7.95
C PRO A 105 24.54 -16.40 9.26
N ARG A 106 25.58 -16.16 10.08
CA ARG A 106 25.71 -16.75 11.42
C ARG A 106 24.53 -16.35 12.32
N TRP A 107 24.22 -17.13 13.35
CA TRP A 107 23.06 -16.86 14.21
C TRP A 107 23.12 -15.48 14.87
N SER A 108 24.31 -15.05 15.30
CA SER A 108 24.53 -13.71 15.85
C SER A 108 24.18 -12.57 14.89
N GLN A 109 24.20 -12.83 13.58
CA GLN A 109 23.75 -11.90 12.54
C GLN A 109 22.28 -12.08 12.21
N MET A 110 21.77 -13.32 12.19
CA MET A 110 20.36 -13.62 11.93
C MET A 110 19.41 -13.15 13.03
N ASP A 111 19.81 -13.25 14.30
CA ASP A 111 19.08 -12.68 15.43
C ASP A 111 18.92 -11.15 15.29
N VAL A 112 19.95 -10.46 14.77
CA VAL A 112 19.94 -9.02 14.47
C VAL A 112 19.07 -8.71 13.25
N VAL A 113 19.18 -9.47 12.15
CA VAL A 113 18.29 -9.39 10.98
C VAL A 113 16.81 -9.50 11.41
N LEU A 114 16.50 -10.49 12.24
CA LEU A 114 15.13 -10.68 12.75
C LEU A 114 14.70 -9.53 13.66
N LYS A 115 15.59 -8.99 14.52
CA LYS A 115 15.31 -7.79 15.32
C LYS A 115 15.01 -6.57 14.44
N LEU A 116 15.77 -6.36 13.35
CA LEU A 116 15.53 -5.28 12.39
C LEU A 116 14.20 -5.45 11.65
N PHE A 117 13.90 -6.66 11.16
CA PHE A 117 12.65 -6.95 10.47
C PHE A 117 11.43 -6.68 11.37
N TYR A 118 11.46 -7.16 12.62
CA TYR A 118 10.38 -6.94 13.59
C TYR A 118 10.30 -5.49 14.11
N LYS A 119 11.38 -4.69 13.98
CA LYS A 119 11.41 -3.26 14.35
C LYS A 119 10.86 -2.34 13.25
N HIS A 120 11.16 -2.62 11.97
CA HIS A 120 10.94 -1.68 10.87
C HIS A 120 9.93 -2.15 9.82
N ILE A 121 9.86 -3.45 9.54
CA ILE A 121 9.04 -4.01 8.44
C ILE A 121 7.72 -4.57 8.97
N HIS A 122 7.78 -5.47 9.96
CA HIS A 122 6.60 -6.14 10.54
C HIS A 122 5.51 -5.17 11.08
N PRO A 123 5.83 -4.03 11.71
CA PRO A 123 4.81 -3.07 12.15
C PRO A 123 4.03 -2.39 11.00
N ASN A 124 4.51 -2.51 9.76
CA ASN A 124 3.84 -2.06 8.55
C ASN A 124 3.35 -3.26 7.68
N HIS A 125 3.58 -4.51 8.12
CA HIS A 125 3.28 -5.72 7.34
C HIS A 125 3.01 -6.93 8.26
N MET A 126 1.80 -6.96 8.83
CA MET A 126 1.38 -7.84 9.94
C MET A 126 1.01 -9.29 9.52
N VAL A 127 1.85 -9.90 8.67
CA VAL A 127 1.65 -11.26 8.13
C VAL A 127 2.16 -12.33 9.10
N LEU A 128 3.32 -12.11 9.71
CA LEU A 128 3.98 -13.08 10.59
C LEU A 128 3.47 -12.99 12.05
N PRO A 129 3.60 -14.08 12.85
CA PRO A 129 3.32 -14.03 14.29
C PRO A 129 4.47 -13.30 15.02
N ASP A 130 4.47 -13.32 16.36
CA ASP A 130 5.63 -12.88 17.15
C ASP A 130 6.91 -13.64 16.77
N ARG A 131 8.08 -13.01 17.02
CA ARG A 131 9.39 -13.52 16.63
C ARG A 131 9.71 -14.91 17.21
N LYS A 132 9.28 -15.21 18.44
CA LYS A 132 9.54 -16.50 19.11
C LYS A 132 8.66 -17.60 18.54
N SER A 133 7.38 -17.30 18.26
CA SER A 133 6.49 -18.22 17.55
C SER A 133 6.91 -18.46 16.10
N PHE A 134 7.44 -17.45 15.41
CA PHE A 134 7.96 -17.58 14.04
C PHE A 134 9.20 -18.49 14.00
N VAL A 135 10.25 -18.15 14.76
CA VAL A 135 11.52 -18.91 14.79
C VAL A 135 11.29 -20.37 15.17
N ARG A 136 10.44 -20.66 16.16
CA ARG A 136 10.11 -22.03 16.58
C ARG A 136 9.37 -22.86 15.51
N ARG A 137 8.76 -22.23 14.50
CA ARG A 137 7.98 -22.91 13.45
C ARG A 137 8.71 -23.06 12.12
N LEU A 138 9.83 -22.35 11.91
CA LEU A 138 10.64 -22.43 10.69
C LEU A 138 11.40 -23.76 10.58
N SER A 139 11.50 -24.31 9.38
CA SER A 139 12.38 -25.43 9.04
C SER A 139 13.37 -25.02 7.95
N LEU A 140 14.67 -24.97 8.27
CA LEU A 140 15.68 -24.46 7.32
C LEU A 140 15.73 -25.22 5.98
N ASN A 141 15.34 -26.50 5.95
CA ASN A 141 15.27 -27.30 4.73
C ASN A 141 14.05 -27.00 3.83
N VAL A 142 13.12 -26.14 4.26
CA VAL A 142 11.90 -25.73 3.52
C VAL A 142 11.87 -24.21 3.37
N ASP A 143 12.15 -23.49 4.45
CA ASP A 143 11.91 -22.05 4.58
C ASP A 143 13.18 -21.18 4.43
N ALA A 144 14.30 -21.73 3.95
CA ALA A 144 15.52 -20.96 3.72
C ALA A 144 15.29 -19.72 2.83
N ALA A 145 14.52 -19.87 1.75
CA ALA A 145 14.13 -18.76 0.88
C ALA A 145 13.24 -17.71 1.60
N VAL A 146 12.43 -18.11 2.60
CA VAL A 146 11.70 -17.16 3.45
C VAL A 146 12.69 -16.32 4.27
N LEU A 147 13.69 -16.95 4.89
CA LEU A 147 14.74 -16.23 5.63
C LEU A 147 15.57 -15.32 4.72
N HIS A 148 15.94 -15.76 3.51
CA HIS A 148 16.61 -14.89 2.52
C HIS A 148 15.73 -13.69 2.12
N SER A 149 14.42 -13.87 1.94
CA SER A 149 13.49 -12.76 1.66
C SER A 149 13.34 -11.78 2.84
N ILE A 150 13.52 -12.24 4.07
CA ILE A 150 13.59 -11.37 5.27
C ILE A 150 14.91 -10.59 5.29
N ILE A 151 16.05 -11.23 5.03
CA ILE A 151 17.36 -10.54 4.94
C ILE A 151 17.30 -9.46 3.85
N LEU A 152 16.74 -9.79 2.69
CA LEU A 152 16.58 -8.89 1.55
C LEU A 152 15.81 -7.61 1.96
N ASN A 153 14.69 -7.74 2.68
CA ASN A 153 13.90 -6.61 3.18
C ASN A 153 14.59 -5.75 4.26
N VAL A 154 15.72 -6.19 4.85
CA VAL A 154 16.47 -5.42 5.86
C VAL A 154 17.90 -5.07 5.46
N CYS A 155 18.42 -5.60 4.36
CA CYS A 155 19.84 -5.46 4.01
C CYS A 155 20.29 -4.03 3.65
N LEU A 156 19.34 -3.12 3.40
CA LEU A 156 19.56 -1.69 3.16
C LEU A 156 19.17 -0.81 4.37
N ILE A 157 18.80 -1.39 5.51
CA ILE A 157 18.39 -0.64 6.71
C ILE A 157 19.61 -0.31 7.57
N GLU A 158 19.97 0.97 7.62
CA GLU A 158 20.92 1.51 8.60
C GLU A 158 20.20 1.74 9.95
N ASP A 159 20.65 1.07 11.01
CA ASP A 159 20.09 1.24 12.36
C ASP A 159 21.21 1.60 13.36
N PRO A 160 21.13 2.73 14.09
CA PRO A 160 22.11 3.11 15.11
C PRO A 160 22.29 2.10 16.25
N MET A 161 21.33 1.18 16.45
CA MET A 161 21.47 0.07 17.40
C MET A 161 22.31 -1.09 16.86
N PHE A 162 22.45 -1.21 15.54
CA PHE A 162 23.13 -2.31 14.84
C PHE A 162 23.98 -1.78 13.65
N PRO A 163 24.94 -0.86 13.88
CA PRO A 163 25.61 -0.08 12.83
C PRO A 163 26.50 -0.90 11.88
N ASN A 164 26.73 -2.18 12.16
CA ASN A 164 27.27 -3.14 11.20
C ASN A 164 26.76 -4.55 11.54
N VAL A 165 25.81 -5.05 10.75
CA VAL A 165 25.24 -6.42 10.90
C VAL A 165 26.16 -7.48 10.26
N GLY A 166 27.15 -7.07 9.46
CA GLY A 166 28.07 -7.97 8.75
C GLY A 166 27.43 -8.76 7.60
N ILE A 167 26.23 -8.37 7.15
CA ILE A 167 25.56 -8.91 5.96
C ILE A 167 25.85 -8.01 4.75
N LYS A 168 25.73 -8.56 3.53
CA LYS A 168 25.91 -7.79 2.30
C LYS A 168 24.73 -6.83 2.10
N ALA A 169 24.99 -5.53 1.91
CA ALA A 169 23.99 -4.53 1.57
C ALA A 169 23.68 -4.54 0.06
N ASP A 170 22.96 -5.57 -0.40
CA ASP A 170 22.70 -5.83 -1.82
C ASP A 170 21.44 -6.71 -1.98
N GLU A 171 20.30 -6.10 -2.33
CA GLU A 171 19.04 -6.82 -2.58
C GLU A 171 19.17 -7.84 -3.73
N CYS A 172 20.01 -7.59 -4.75
CA CYS A 172 20.16 -8.48 -5.91
C CYS A 172 20.83 -9.80 -5.52
N TYR A 173 21.83 -9.71 -4.63
CA TYR A 173 22.49 -10.89 -4.06
C TYR A 173 21.53 -11.73 -3.22
N TRP A 174 20.80 -11.12 -2.29
CA TRP A 174 19.84 -11.86 -1.46
C TRP A 174 18.69 -12.43 -2.30
N PHE A 175 18.26 -11.74 -3.36
CA PHE A 175 17.29 -12.27 -4.33
C PHE A 175 17.80 -13.55 -5.00
N SER A 176 19.06 -13.58 -5.45
CA SER A 176 19.65 -14.80 -6.03
C SER A 176 19.72 -16.00 -5.06
N LEU A 177 19.75 -15.74 -3.75
CA LEU A 177 19.67 -16.77 -2.71
C LEU A 177 18.22 -17.18 -2.39
N VAL A 178 17.24 -16.29 -2.57
CA VAL A 178 15.82 -16.66 -2.58
C VAL A 178 15.55 -17.63 -3.74
N ASP A 179 15.97 -17.28 -4.96
CA ASP A 179 15.84 -18.14 -6.15
C ASP A 179 16.53 -19.50 -5.95
N LYS A 180 17.77 -19.51 -5.43
CA LYS A 180 18.56 -20.74 -5.16
C LYS A 180 17.83 -21.74 -4.26
N HIS A 181 17.05 -21.27 -3.28
CA HIS A 181 16.36 -22.11 -2.31
C HIS A 181 14.85 -22.27 -2.59
N TRP A 182 14.36 -21.70 -3.69
CA TRP A 182 12.93 -21.59 -4.01
C TRP A 182 12.20 -22.94 -4.13
N GLU A 183 12.80 -23.91 -4.81
CA GLU A 183 12.21 -25.24 -5.08
C GLU A 183 11.90 -26.07 -3.81
N ASN A 184 12.42 -25.67 -2.64
CA ASN A 184 12.13 -26.34 -1.37
C ASN A 184 10.83 -25.83 -0.70
N LEU A 185 10.25 -24.73 -1.19
CA LEU A 185 9.10 -24.07 -0.56
C LEU A 185 7.80 -24.86 -0.81
N ASN A 186 7.06 -25.13 0.27
CA ASN A 186 5.64 -25.51 0.16
C ASN A 186 4.79 -24.29 -0.24
N TYR A 187 3.55 -24.50 -0.72
CA TYR A 187 2.70 -23.42 -1.26
C TYR A 187 2.45 -22.24 -0.28
N LEU A 188 2.39 -22.49 1.03
CA LEU A 188 2.22 -21.46 2.05
C LEU A 188 3.51 -20.65 2.24
N SER A 189 4.66 -21.31 2.24
CA SER A 189 5.97 -20.65 2.26
C SER A 189 6.26 -19.92 0.93
N VAL A 190 5.76 -20.38 -0.23
CA VAL A 190 5.81 -19.64 -1.51
C VAL A 190 4.98 -18.36 -1.44
N LEU A 191 3.74 -18.41 -0.93
CA LEU A 191 2.92 -17.22 -0.73
C LEU A 191 3.60 -16.22 0.20
N LEU A 192 4.14 -16.70 1.34
CA LEU A 192 4.86 -15.86 2.29
C LEU A 192 6.10 -15.22 1.67
N CYS A 193 6.94 -16.00 1.00
CA CYS A 193 8.15 -15.50 0.35
C CYS A 193 7.79 -14.49 -0.77
N SER A 194 6.80 -14.78 -1.61
CA SER A 194 6.31 -13.85 -2.64
C SER A 194 5.79 -12.53 -2.06
N THR A 195 5.05 -12.58 -0.95
CA THR A 195 4.52 -11.39 -0.27
C THR A 195 5.65 -10.54 0.32
N LEU A 196 6.67 -11.17 0.90
CA LEU A 196 7.88 -10.50 1.40
C LEU A 196 8.72 -9.92 0.25
N LEU A 197 8.89 -10.65 -0.86
CA LEU A 197 9.57 -10.14 -2.05
C LEU A 197 8.89 -8.87 -2.59
N CYS A 198 7.55 -8.83 -2.65
CA CYS A 198 6.80 -7.64 -3.07
C CYS A 198 6.98 -6.41 -2.16
N LYS A 199 7.58 -6.56 -0.97
CA LYS A 199 7.94 -5.44 -0.08
C LYS A 199 9.36 -4.90 -0.27
N SER A 200 10.24 -5.62 -0.98
CA SER A 200 11.59 -5.17 -1.34
C SER A 200 11.60 -4.02 -2.36
N THR A 201 12.66 -3.20 -2.40
CA THR A 201 12.74 -2.13 -3.41
C THR A 201 13.03 -2.71 -4.81
N TYR A 202 13.83 -3.78 -4.86
CA TYR A 202 14.22 -4.54 -6.05
C TYR A 202 13.04 -5.13 -6.85
N VAL A 203 11.93 -5.52 -6.17
CA VAL A 203 10.71 -6.03 -6.80
C VAL A 203 9.62 -4.97 -6.85
N ARG A 204 9.30 -4.30 -5.74
CA ARG A 204 8.12 -3.42 -5.63
C ARG A 204 8.11 -2.33 -6.69
N TYR A 205 9.25 -1.67 -6.90
CA TYR A 205 9.33 -0.59 -7.88
C TYR A 205 9.57 -1.09 -9.30
N ASN A 206 9.69 -2.40 -9.55
CA ASN A 206 9.85 -2.98 -10.87
C ASN A 206 8.55 -3.67 -11.31
N LEU A 207 7.74 -2.99 -12.12
CA LEU A 207 6.40 -3.43 -12.49
C LEU A 207 6.36 -4.84 -13.14
N PRO A 208 7.29 -5.23 -14.03
CA PRO A 208 7.35 -6.61 -14.53
C PRO A 208 7.55 -7.68 -13.44
N LYS A 209 8.48 -7.48 -12.50
CA LYS A 209 8.69 -8.42 -11.38
C LYS A 209 7.50 -8.44 -10.43
N LEU A 210 6.95 -7.28 -10.08
CA LEU A 210 5.78 -7.20 -9.20
C LEU A 210 4.58 -7.94 -9.81
N ASN A 211 4.33 -7.75 -11.11
CA ASN A 211 3.26 -8.46 -11.82
C ASN A 211 3.50 -9.98 -11.90
N PHE A 212 4.75 -10.43 -12.05
CA PHE A 212 5.09 -11.86 -11.98
C PHE A 212 4.71 -12.47 -10.62
N TYR A 213 5.13 -11.84 -9.51
CA TYR A 213 4.76 -12.33 -8.17
C TYR A 213 3.26 -12.18 -7.87
N ASN A 214 2.59 -11.14 -8.40
CA ASN A 214 1.14 -11.00 -8.29
C ASN A 214 0.40 -12.19 -8.92
N LYS A 215 0.77 -12.56 -10.16
CA LYS A 215 0.21 -13.73 -10.85
C LYS A 215 0.53 -15.04 -10.11
N LEU A 216 1.75 -15.18 -9.60
CA LEU A 216 2.17 -16.38 -8.86
C LEU A 216 1.40 -16.54 -7.54
N MET A 217 1.22 -15.45 -6.78
CA MET A 217 0.41 -15.46 -5.56
C MET A 217 -1.04 -15.79 -5.86
N TRP A 218 -1.66 -15.14 -6.87
CA TRP A 218 -3.01 -15.48 -7.27
C TRP A 218 -3.16 -16.94 -7.70
N GLY A 219 -2.28 -17.43 -8.57
CA GLY A 219 -2.32 -18.80 -9.08
C GLY A 219 -2.25 -19.85 -7.96
N ILE A 220 -1.65 -19.53 -6.82
CA ILE A 220 -1.67 -20.38 -5.62
C ILE A 220 -3.00 -20.24 -4.87
N ILE A 221 -3.51 -19.02 -4.67
CA ILE A 221 -4.79 -18.74 -3.98
C ILE A 221 -5.98 -19.42 -4.69
N ASP A 222 -6.02 -19.35 -6.02
CA ASP A 222 -7.07 -19.94 -6.87
C ASP A 222 -7.00 -21.47 -6.91
N ARG A 223 -5.83 -22.03 -7.25
CA ARG A 223 -5.65 -23.49 -7.38
C ARG A 223 -5.85 -24.24 -6.06
N ASN A 224 -5.54 -23.60 -4.92
CA ASN A 224 -5.82 -24.14 -3.59
C ASN A 224 -7.21 -23.76 -3.05
N LYS A 225 -8.07 -23.12 -3.87
CA LYS A 225 -9.47 -22.78 -3.56
C LYS A 225 -9.64 -22.03 -2.24
N CYS A 226 -8.67 -21.17 -1.87
CA CYS A 226 -8.62 -20.58 -0.52
C CYS A 226 -9.92 -19.82 -0.18
N MET A 227 -10.48 -19.09 -1.15
CA MET A 227 -11.75 -18.36 -0.98
C MET A 227 -12.95 -19.28 -0.71
N GLU A 228 -13.03 -20.44 -1.37
CA GLU A 228 -14.09 -21.43 -1.11
C GLU A 228 -13.94 -22.06 0.28
N ILE A 229 -12.69 -22.36 0.67
CA ILE A 229 -12.37 -22.97 1.97
C ILE A 229 -12.76 -22.02 3.11
N PHE A 230 -12.33 -20.76 3.04
CA PHE A 230 -12.60 -19.75 4.08
C PHE A 230 -14.09 -19.43 4.24
N ASN A 231 -14.88 -19.55 3.17
CA ASN A 231 -16.31 -19.26 3.17
C ASN A 231 -17.17 -20.51 3.54
N SER A 232 -16.57 -21.67 3.80
CA SER A 232 -17.29 -22.91 4.12
C SER A 232 -17.69 -22.99 5.60
N GLU A 233 -18.90 -23.49 5.89
CA GLU A 233 -19.36 -23.66 7.28
C GLU A 233 -18.42 -24.56 8.12
N ASN A 234 -17.82 -25.55 7.49
CA ASN A 234 -16.84 -26.46 8.10
C ASN A 234 -15.55 -25.75 8.54
N TYR A 235 -15.22 -24.60 7.95
CA TYR A 235 -14.09 -23.79 8.38
C TYR A 235 -14.41 -23.07 9.70
N VAL A 236 -15.64 -22.57 9.87
CA VAL A 236 -16.09 -21.81 11.05
C VAL A 236 -16.42 -22.74 12.23
N LYS A 237 -17.14 -23.84 11.99
CA LYS A 237 -17.73 -24.72 13.02
C LYS A 237 -16.82 -25.85 13.52
N SER A 238 -15.52 -25.78 13.27
CA SER A 238 -14.59 -26.87 13.61
C SER A 238 -14.14 -26.81 15.08
N GLU A 239 -14.69 -27.68 15.93
CA GLU A 239 -14.39 -27.71 17.38
C GLU A 239 -13.06 -28.39 17.72
N HIS A 240 -12.38 -29.04 16.77
CA HIS A 240 -11.20 -29.88 16.99
C HIS A 240 -10.01 -29.44 16.10
N VAL A 241 -9.63 -28.17 16.20
CA VAL A 241 -8.50 -27.57 15.44
C VAL A 241 -7.26 -27.47 16.31
N THR A 242 -6.12 -28.00 15.86
CA THR A 242 -4.85 -27.88 16.59
C THR A 242 -4.24 -26.47 16.48
N LYS A 243 -3.46 -26.03 17.48
CA LYS A 243 -2.68 -24.76 17.42
C LYS A 243 -1.69 -24.65 16.24
N ARG A 244 -1.44 -25.75 15.53
CA ARG A 244 -0.73 -25.75 14.23
C ARG A 244 -1.69 -25.33 13.11
N GLN A 245 -2.82 -26.01 12.98
CA GLN A 245 -3.83 -25.71 11.96
C GLN A 245 -4.42 -24.31 12.12
N VAL A 246 -4.67 -23.83 13.36
CA VAL A 246 -5.11 -22.43 13.59
C VAL A 246 -4.08 -21.44 13.04
N TYR A 247 -2.79 -21.67 13.31
CA TYR A 247 -1.72 -20.81 12.82
C TYR A 247 -1.58 -20.82 11.30
N GLU A 248 -1.58 -22.00 10.66
CA GLU A 248 -1.47 -22.13 9.20
C GLU A 248 -2.68 -21.50 8.49
N ARG A 249 -3.88 -21.65 9.07
CA ARG A 249 -5.12 -21.00 8.65
C ARG A 249 -5.03 -19.47 8.71
N GLU A 250 -4.65 -18.91 9.86
CA GLU A 250 -4.53 -17.45 10.01
C GLU A 250 -3.40 -16.85 9.17
N LEU A 251 -2.27 -17.54 9.03
CA LEU A 251 -1.19 -17.09 8.15
C LEU A 251 -1.68 -17.02 6.70
N LEU A 252 -2.36 -18.06 6.20
CA LEU A 252 -2.93 -18.06 4.85
C LEU A 252 -3.98 -16.95 4.66
N LEU A 253 -4.85 -16.73 5.65
CA LEU A 253 -5.87 -15.68 5.62
C LEU A 253 -5.24 -14.27 5.63
N ARG A 254 -4.19 -14.06 6.45
CA ARG A 254 -3.39 -12.82 6.46
C ARG A 254 -2.63 -12.59 5.15
N LEU A 255 -2.14 -13.65 4.49
CA LEU A 255 -1.50 -13.58 3.18
C LEU A 255 -2.50 -13.16 2.09
N VAL A 256 -3.69 -13.76 2.05
CA VAL A 256 -4.76 -13.40 1.09
C VAL A 256 -5.23 -11.95 1.28
N TRP A 257 -5.44 -11.50 2.52
CA TRP A 257 -5.76 -10.10 2.80
C TRP A 257 -4.59 -9.15 2.50
N SER A 258 -3.34 -9.54 2.79
CA SER A 258 -2.16 -8.75 2.43
C SER A 258 -2.06 -8.57 0.91
N PHE A 259 -2.32 -9.61 0.13
CA PHE A 259 -2.37 -9.55 -1.33
C PHE A 259 -3.46 -8.59 -1.83
N TYR A 260 -4.70 -8.72 -1.35
CA TYR A 260 -5.79 -7.80 -1.71
C TYR A 260 -5.44 -6.33 -1.39
N ILE A 261 -4.99 -6.03 -0.17
CA ILE A 261 -4.73 -4.66 0.27
C ILE A 261 -3.51 -4.06 -0.47
N ASN A 262 -2.38 -4.76 -0.49
CA ASN A 262 -1.12 -4.20 -0.97
C ASN A 262 -0.96 -4.33 -2.50
N ASN A 263 -1.31 -5.50 -3.04
CA ASN A 263 -1.01 -5.86 -4.43
C ASN A 263 -2.18 -5.59 -5.38
N LEU A 264 -3.41 -5.35 -4.87
CA LEU A 264 -4.54 -4.89 -5.66
C LEU A 264 -4.89 -3.42 -5.36
N VAL A 265 -5.34 -3.10 -4.14
CA VAL A 265 -5.89 -1.77 -3.82
C VAL A 265 -4.80 -0.67 -3.83
N LEU A 266 -3.72 -0.83 -3.06
CA LEU A 266 -2.62 0.15 -3.03
C LEU A 266 -1.80 0.16 -4.33
N LEU A 267 -1.74 -0.96 -5.06
CA LEU A 267 -1.11 -0.96 -6.39
C LEU A 267 -1.95 -0.20 -7.44
N ARG A 268 -3.28 -0.15 -7.31
CA ARG A 268 -4.11 0.78 -8.10
C ARG A 268 -3.85 2.23 -7.70
N LEU A 269 -3.74 2.51 -6.40
CA LEU A 269 -3.47 3.86 -5.87
C LEU A 269 -2.13 4.44 -6.39
N SER A 270 -1.02 3.72 -6.18
CA SER A 270 0.33 4.13 -6.57
C SER A 270 0.53 4.31 -8.08
N ARG A 271 -0.23 3.60 -8.92
CA ARG A 271 -0.20 3.76 -10.39
C ARG A 271 -0.89 5.04 -10.87
N GLY A 272 -1.73 5.64 -10.04
CA GLY A 272 -2.50 6.85 -10.36
C GLY A 272 -3.59 6.63 -11.41
N PHE A 273 -4.22 7.73 -11.83
CA PHE A 273 -5.27 7.73 -12.86
C PHE A 273 -4.82 7.00 -14.15
N PRO A 274 -5.64 6.12 -14.75
CA PRO A 274 -7.07 5.90 -14.50
C PRO A 274 -7.45 5.13 -13.22
N TYR A 275 -6.51 4.65 -12.40
CA TYR A 275 -6.76 3.74 -11.27
C TYR A 275 -7.37 2.39 -11.71
N ASP A 276 -7.21 2.03 -12.98
CA ASP A 276 -7.65 0.76 -13.55
C ASP A 276 -6.98 -0.45 -12.89
N ARG A 277 -7.81 -1.49 -12.75
CA ARG A 277 -7.49 -2.83 -12.26
C ARG A 277 -6.45 -3.50 -13.17
N LEU A 278 -5.44 -4.19 -12.63
CA LEU A 278 -4.31 -4.74 -13.40
C LEU A 278 -4.72 -5.57 -14.62
N GLY A 279 -5.75 -6.42 -14.50
CA GLY A 279 -6.29 -7.24 -15.57
C GLY A 279 -6.91 -6.47 -16.72
N ASN A 280 -7.33 -5.22 -16.51
CA ASN A 280 -7.75 -4.31 -17.58
C ASN A 280 -6.54 -3.81 -18.39
N ILE A 281 -5.38 -3.58 -17.77
CA ILE A 281 -4.16 -3.08 -18.45
C ILE A 281 -3.36 -4.22 -19.08
N LEU A 282 -3.32 -5.38 -18.42
CA LEU A 282 -2.60 -6.56 -18.91
C LEU A 282 -3.44 -7.38 -19.92
N ASP A 283 -4.69 -6.97 -20.17
CA ASP A 283 -5.74 -7.65 -20.94
C ASP A 283 -5.80 -9.17 -20.69
N ASP A 284 -5.69 -9.55 -19.42
CA ASP A 284 -5.47 -10.92 -19.00
C ASP A 284 -6.66 -11.46 -18.20
N GLU A 285 -7.32 -12.49 -18.75
CA GLU A 285 -8.47 -13.15 -18.13
C GLU A 285 -8.14 -13.83 -16.79
N GLU A 286 -6.90 -14.27 -16.54
CA GLU A 286 -6.49 -14.76 -15.21
C GLU A 286 -6.49 -13.61 -14.20
N SER A 287 -6.01 -12.43 -14.61
CA SER A 287 -6.00 -11.21 -13.79
C SER A 287 -7.39 -10.61 -13.55
N LYS A 288 -8.22 -10.49 -14.61
CA LYS A 288 -9.60 -9.96 -14.51
C LYS A 288 -10.48 -10.80 -13.55
N ARG A 289 -10.23 -12.11 -13.47
CA ARG A 289 -10.91 -13.00 -12.51
C ARG A 289 -10.59 -12.66 -11.06
N PHE A 290 -9.33 -12.44 -10.71
CA PHE A 290 -8.95 -12.22 -9.31
C PHE A 290 -9.38 -10.86 -8.78
N GLU A 291 -9.39 -9.84 -9.64
CA GLU A 291 -9.84 -8.51 -9.25
C GLU A 291 -11.37 -8.42 -9.11
N SER A 292 -12.13 -9.51 -9.30
CA SER A 292 -13.58 -9.51 -9.10
C SER A 292 -13.95 -9.37 -7.61
N THR A 293 -14.16 -8.12 -7.18
CA THR A 293 -14.48 -7.63 -5.82
C THR A 293 -15.51 -8.47 -5.05
N LYS A 294 -16.42 -9.16 -5.75
CA LYS A 294 -17.37 -10.11 -5.17
C LYS A 294 -16.70 -11.23 -4.35
N LEU A 295 -15.49 -11.65 -4.70
CA LEU A 295 -14.72 -12.68 -3.99
C LEU A 295 -14.30 -12.19 -2.60
N TYR A 296 -13.57 -11.08 -2.53
CA TYR A 296 -13.07 -10.51 -1.27
C TYR A 296 -14.17 -9.92 -0.38
N ASN A 297 -15.34 -9.59 -0.95
CA ASN A 297 -16.51 -9.16 -0.16
C ASN A 297 -17.08 -10.26 0.75
N GLN A 298 -16.87 -11.54 0.42
CA GLN A 298 -17.35 -12.69 1.21
C GLN A 298 -16.33 -13.21 2.23
N LEU A 299 -15.07 -12.82 2.11
CA LEU A 299 -13.96 -13.35 2.92
C LEU A 299 -14.08 -12.90 4.39
N ILE A 300 -13.88 -13.83 5.32
CA ILE A 300 -13.82 -13.57 6.77
C ILE A 300 -12.60 -12.70 7.15
N VAL A 301 -12.71 -11.92 8.21
CA VAL A 301 -11.59 -11.13 8.75
C VAL A 301 -10.59 -12.04 9.49
N PRO A 302 -9.27 -11.76 9.47
CA PRO A 302 -8.31 -12.44 10.34
C PRO A 302 -8.64 -12.25 11.82
N LEU A 303 -8.20 -13.17 12.67
CA LEU A 303 -8.19 -12.94 14.13
C LEU A 303 -7.42 -11.67 14.50
N SER A 304 -7.65 -11.13 15.70
CA SER A 304 -6.83 -10.05 16.27
C SER A 304 -5.36 -10.47 16.43
N ILE A 305 -4.50 -9.50 16.74
CA ILE A 305 -3.04 -9.74 16.86
C ILE A 305 -2.73 -10.70 18.02
N SER A 306 -3.35 -10.50 19.18
CA SER A 306 -3.18 -11.33 20.38
C SER A 306 -3.68 -12.77 20.18
N GLU A 307 -4.91 -12.92 19.66
CA GLU A 307 -5.51 -14.24 19.36
C GLU A 307 -4.65 -15.06 18.39
N PHE A 308 -4.09 -14.41 17.36
CA PHE A 308 -3.19 -15.06 16.40
C PHE A 308 -1.87 -15.52 17.04
N TRP A 309 -1.24 -14.66 17.85
CA TRP A 309 0.00 -15.01 18.56
C TRP A 309 -0.19 -16.17 19.55
N GLU A 310 -1.26 -16.13 20.34
CA GLU A 310 -1.62 -17.23 21.25
C GLU A 310 -2.17 -18.48 20.53
N SER A 311 -2.46 -18.34 19.22
CA SER A 311 -3.08 -19.34 18.36
C SER A 311 -4.38 -19.88 18.94
N GLN A 312 -5.22 -18.97 19.44
CA GLN A 312 -6.57 -19.28 19.95
C GLN A 312 -7.55 -19.48 18.79
N TRP A 313 -8.56 -20.32 18.99
CA TRP A 313 -9.67 -20.47 18.05
C TRP A 313 -10.90 -19.72 18.58
N VAL A 314 -11.48 -18.86 17.74
CA VAL A 314 -12.67 -18.07 18.06
C VAL A 314 -13.79 -18.47 17.10
N LEU A 315 -14.92 -18.89 17.67
CA LEU A 315 -16.07 -19.41 16.92
C LEU A 315 -16.84 -18.31 16.17
N THR A 316 -16.99 -17.14 16.81
CA THR A 316 -17.58 -15.95 16.20
C THR A 316 -16.49 -15.05 15.63
N ARG A 317 -16.27 -15.13 14.32
CA ARG A 317 -15.51 -14.11 13.58
C ARG A 317 -16.48 -13.08 13.03
N HIS A 318 -16.10 -11.81 13.11
CA HIS A 318 -16.88 -10.74 12.51
C HIS A 318 -16.89 -10.89 10.99
N ASP A 319 -18.10 -10.97 10.42
CA ASP A 319 -18.31 -10.73 9.01
C ASP A 319 -18.00 -9.23 8.75
N PRO A 320 -17.15 -8.87 7.78
CA PRO A 320 -16.82 -7.47 7.48
C PRO A 320 -17.97 -6.67 6.86
N ARG A 321 -19.21 -7.16 6.94
CA ARG A 321 -20.47 -6.47 6.63
C ARG A 321 -21.33 -6.19 7.88
N ILE A 322 -20.99 -6.77 9.04
CA ILE A 322 -21.76 -6.62 10.29
C ILE A 322 -21.21 -5.45 11.11
N LYS A 323 -22.05 -4.43 11.32
CA LYS A 323 -21.72 -3.20 12.07
C LYS A 323 -21.89 -3.34 13.60
N GLU A 324 -22.08 -4.55 14.14
CA GLU A 324 -22.30 -4.73 15.59
C GLU A 324 -20.97 -4.62 16.36
N LEU A 325 -20.82 -3.50 17.06
CA LEU A 325 -19.53 -2.82 17.23
C LEU A 325 -18.86 -2.99 18.60
N ALA A 326 -19.18 -4.07 19.32
CA ALA A 326 -18.66 -4.30 20.68
C ALA A 326 -17.11 -4.36 20.73
N HIS A 327 -16.47 -5.05 19.76
CA HIS A 327 -15.02 -5.17 19.66
C HIS A 327 -14.54 -5.22 18.20
N VAL A 328 -14.13 -4.08 17.64
CA VAL A 328 -13.49 -4.01 16.32
C VAL A 328 -11.97 -4.13 16.47
N SER A 329 -11.38 -5.21 15.95
CA SER A 329 -9.91 -5.42 15.95
C SER A 329 -9.20 -4.51 14.94
N GLU A 330 -7.89 -4.33 15.12
CA GLU A 330 -7.05 -3.50 14.25
C GLU A 330 -6.98 -4.07 12.81
N ASN A 331 -7.10 -5.40 12.68
CA ASN A 331 -7.16 -6.10 11.39
C ASN A 331 -8.52 -5.87 10.69
N CYS A 332 -9.62 -5.70 11.45
CA CYS A 332 -10.92 -5.30 10.90
C CYS A 332 -10.82 -3.90 10.26
N CYS A 333 -10.28 -2.93 10.99
CA CYS A 333 -10.11 -1.55 10.51
C CYS A 333 -9.35 -1.50 9.18
N MET A 334 -8.21 -2.23 9.08
CA MET A 334 -7.38 -2.22 7.87
C MET A 334 -8.12 -2.76 6.63
N VAL A 335 -8.89 -3.85 6.79
CA VAL A 335 -9.71 -4.43 5.72
C VAL A 335 -10.81 -3.46 5.26
N LEU A 336 -11.45 -2.76 6.20
CA LEU A 336 -12.53 -1.82 5.91
C LEU A 336 -12.01 -0.53 5.25
N CYS A 337 -10.88 0.02 5.71
CA CYS A 337 -10.22 1.14 5.03
C CYS A 337 -9.89 0.80 3.57
N ALA A 338 -9.36 -0.40 3.32
CA ALA A 338 -9.02 -0.85 1.97
C ALA A 338 -10.25 -1.03 1.06
N ARG A 339 -11.37 -1.54 1.60
CA ARG A 339 -12.65 -1.65 0.86
C ARG A 339 -13.24 -0.29 0.50
N VAL A 340 -13.24 0.66 1.45
CA VAL A 340 -13.71 2.03 1.19
C VAL A 340 -12.84 2.71 0.13
N LEU A 341 -11.52 2.51 0.17
CA LEU A 341 -10.62 2.96 -0.88
C LEU A 341 -10.89 2.27 -2.22
N GLU A 342 -11.09 0.95 -2.27
CA GLU A 342 -11.44 0.25 -3.51
C GLU A 342 -12.72 0.82 -4.13
N ASN A 343 -13.79 1.02 -3.35
CA ASN A 343 -15.06 1.58 -3.81
C ASN A 343 -14.89 3.01 -4.36
N VAL A 344 -14.09 3.86 -3.70
CA VAL A 344 -13.77 5.21 -4.21
C VAL A 344 -13.02 5.14 -5.53
N LEU A 345 -11.97 4.33 -5.64
CA LEU A 345 -11.23 4.13 -6.90
C LEU A 345 -12.14 3.57 -8.01
N ASP A 346 -13.06 2.67 -7.67
CA ASP A 346 -14.00 2.07 -8.61
C ASP A 346 -15.12 3.00 -9.08
N GLY A 347 -15.53 3.98 -8.27
CA GLY A 347 -16.47 5.03 -8.66
C GLY A 347 -15.82 6.09 -9.54
N ILE A 348 -14.54 6.41 -9.28
CA ILE A 348 -13.72 7.30 -10.12
C ILE A 348 -13.49 6.69 -11.52
N VAL A 349 -13.11 5.41 -11.61
CA VAL A 349 -12.92 4.68 -12.88
C VAL A 349 -14.17 4.71 -13.77
N LYS A 350 -15.37 4.71 -13.17
CA LYS A 350 -16.66 4.61 -13.85
C LYS A 350 -17.37 5.96 -14.03
N ASP A 351 -16.74 7.05 -13.60
CA ASP A 351 -17.33 8.40 -13.56
C ASP A 351 -18.72 8.45 -12.87
N ASN A 352 -18.86 7.67 -11.78
CA ASN A 352 -20.14 7.47 -11.09
C ASN A 352 -20.05 7.38 -9.55
N LEU A 353 -19.02 7.99 -8.95
CA LEU A 353 -18.87 8.03 -7.49
C LEU A 353 -20.04 8.76 -6.80
N VAL A 354 -20.57 8.17 -5.72
CA VAL A 354 -21.67 8.71 -4.90
C VAL A 354 -21.22 8.75 -3.43
N ASP A 355 -21.60 9.77 -2.66
CA ASP A 355 -21.28 9.88 -1.22
C ASP A 355 -22.21 9.00 -0.36
N ASP A 356 -22.14 7.68 -0.56
CA ASP A 356 -22.93 6.67 0.16
C ASP A 356 -22.12 5.86 1.19
N GLU A 357 -22.79 4.95 1.92
CA GLU A 357 -22.18 4.07 2.93
C GLU A 357 -21.04 3.19 2.39
N SER A 358 -20.97 2.91 1.09
CA SER A 358 -19.87 2.11 0.51
C SER A 358 -18.57 2.91 0.39
N THR A 359 -18.67 4.25 0.37
CA THR A 359 -17.54 5.18 0.25
C THR A 359 -17.18 5.87 1.57
N GLN A 360 -17.77 5.43 2.68
CA GLN A 360 -17.55 5.98 4.02
C GLN A 360 -17.15 4.86 4.98
N LEU A 361 -16.32 5.17 5.97
CA LEU A 361 -16.13 4.29 7.12
C LEU A 361 -17.28 4.52 8.10
N ASP A 362 -17.62 3.47 8.85
CA ASP A 362 -18.56 3.58 9.96
C ASP A 362 -18.04 4.58 11.01
N PRO A 363 -18.88 5.47 11.58
CA PRO A 363 -18.44 6.53 12.49
C PRO A 363 -17.63 6.03 13.68
N ASP A 364 -17.99 4.89 14.28
CA ASP A 364 -17.28 4.36 15.45
C ASP A 364 -15.93 3.75 15.06
N ILE A 365 -15.83 3.21 13.83
CA ILE A 365 -14.57 2.69 13.27
C ILE A 365 -13.64 3.84 12.91
N GLN A 366 -14.17 4.91 12.31
CA GLN A 366 -13.43 6.15 12.04
C GLN A 366 -12.92 6.77 13.35
N HIS A 367 -13.79 6.91 14.37
CA HIS A 367 -13.42 7.38 15.71
C HIS A 367 -12.38 6.48 16.39
N SER A 368 -12.50 5.15 16.26
CA SER A 368 -11.54 4.17 16.78
C SER A 368 -10.16 4.30 16.11
N ILE A 369 -10.09 4.63 14.82
CA ILE A 369 -8.83 4.94 14.13
C ILE A 369 -8.27 6.27 14.63
N ASP A 370 -9.08 7.33 14.63
CA ASP A 370 -8.69 8.71 14.96
C ASP A 370 -8.25 8.90 16.41
N THR A 371 -8.73 8.06 17.34
CA THR A 371 -8.32 8.09 18.76
C THR A 371 -7.15 7.17 19.11
N LYS A 372 -6.82 6.18 18.28
CA LYS A 372 -5.83 5.13 18.62
C LYS A 372 -4.57 5.12 17.74
N TYR A 373 -4.49 5.96 16.70
CA TYR A 373 -3.30 6.00 15.84
C TYR A 373 -2.06 6.60 16.52
N MET A 374 -2.24 7.47 17.50
CA MET A 374 -1.17 8.15 18.25
C MET A 374 -1.59 8.35 19.72
N VAL A 375 -0.62 8.22 20.63
CA VAL A 375 -0.77 8.63 22.04
C VAL A 375 0.39 9.57 22.41
N ILE A 376 0.09 10.62 23.16
CA ILE A 376 1.05 11.65 23.59
C ILE A 376 1.45 11.37 25.04
N ASN A 377 2.73 11.14 25.29
CA ASN A 377 3.29 11.12 26.65
C ASN A 377 3.99 12.46 26.91
N HIS A 378 3.29 13.35 27.63
CA HIS A 378 3.81 14.67 27.99
C HIS A 378 4.98 14.62 29.00
N GLU A 379 5.00 13.65 29.92
CA GLU A 379 6.08 13.50 30.92
C GLU A 379 7.42 13.19 30.26
N GLU A 380 7.41 12.26 29.30
CA GLU A 380 8.61 11.82 28.57
C GLU A 380 8.85 12.61 27.26
N ARG A 381 8.04 13.65 26.98
CA ARG A 381 7.95 14.39 25.71
C ARG A 381 8.05 13.47 24.48
N LEU A 382 7.14 12.50 24.40
CA LEU A 382 7.18 11.42 23.40
C LEU A 382 5.83 11.24 22.68
N LEU A 383 5.89 11.17 21.35
CA LEU A 383 4.77 10.79 20.50
C LEU A 383 4.88 9.29 20.15
N CYS A 384 3.89 8.50 20.60
CA CYS A 384 3.82 7.06 20.37
C CYS A 384 2.81 6.73 19.27
N PHE A 385 3.30 6.42 18.07
CA PHE A 385 2.45 6.00 16.95
C PHE A 385 2.18 4.49 16.96
N HIS A 386 0.90 4.13 16.93
CA HIS A 386 0.44 2.76 16.77
C HIS A 386 0.46 2.41 15.27
N SER A 387 1.46 1.64 14.85
CA SER A 387 1.79 1.47 13.42
C SER A 387 0.60 0.99 12.56
N PHE A 388 -0.22 0.04 13.06
CA PHE A 388 -1.41 -0.43 12.31
C PHE A 388 -2.51 0.63 12.20
N MET A 389 -2.94 1.26 13.31
CA MET A 389 -3.94 2.33 13.27
C MET A 389 -3.44 3.56 12.50
N PHE A 390 -2.15 3.86 12.51
CA PHE A 390 -1.53 4.87 11.65
C PHE A 390 -1.68 4.52 10.17
N ASN A 391 -1.34 3.29 9.75
CA ASN A 391 -1.57 2.85 8.37
C ASN A 391 -3.07 2.86 7.99
N ASN A 392 -3.97 2.52 8.92
CA ASN A 392 -5.42 2.60 8.72
C ASN A 392 -5.87 4.04 8.46
N LYS A 393 -5.33 5.03 9.20
CA LYS A 393 -5.55 6.46 8.98
C LYS A 393 -4.99 6.94 7.64
N LEU A 394 -3.80 6.48 7.23
CA LEU A 394 -3.23 6.82 5.91
C LEU A 394 -4.16 6.34 4.77
N ILE A 395 -4.68 5.12 4.85
CA ILE A 395 -5.58 4.53 3.84
C ILE A 395 -6.95 5.24 3.84
N SER A 396 -7.53 5.58 4.99
CA SER A 396 -8.80 6.31 5.04
C SER A 396 -8.66 7.76 4.56
N SER A 397 -7.56 8.44 4.89
CA SER A 397 -7.21 9.74 4.31
C SER A 397 -7.06 9.68 2.79
N ALA A 398 -6.49 8.60 2.23
CA ALA A 398 -6.41 8.42 0.77
C ALA A 398 -7.80 8.42 0.11
N ALA A 399 -8.74 7.66 0.67
CA ALA A 399 -10.11 7.57 0.18
C ALA A 399 -10.87 8.90 0.32
N ALA A 400 -10.70 9.60 1.45
CA ALA A 400 -11.29 10.92 1.68
C ALA A 400 -10.77 11.96 0.68
N LEU A 401 -9.45 12.07 0.50
CA LEU A 401 -8.82 13.01 -0.42
C LEU A 401 -9.28 12.79 -1.86
N LEU A 402 -9.28 11.54 -2.33
CA LEU A 402 -9.74 11.21 -3.69
C LEU A 402 -11.24 11.50 -3.86
N LYS A 403 -12.09 11.11 -2.90
CA LYS A 403 -13.55 11.33 -2.99
C LYS A 403 -13.91 12.81 -3.02
N PHE A 404 -13.39 13.62 -2.10
CA PHE A 404 -13.75 15.03 -2.07
C PHE A 404 -13.08 15.83 -3.20
N SER A 405 -11.90 15.42 -3.68
CA SER A 405 -11.33 15.98 -4.91
C SER A 405 -12.18 15.67 -6.14
N TYR A 406 -12.78 14.48 -6.23
CA TYR A 406 -13.68 14.12 -7.33
C TYR A 406 -14.95 14.98 -7.35
N PHE A 407 -15.58 15.20 -6.18
CA PHE A 407 -16.76 16.08 -6.08
C PHE A 407 -16.47 17.57 -6.29
N MET A 408 -15.19 17.98 -6.26
CA MET A 408 -14.76 19.35 -6.53
C MET A 408 -13.97 19.48 -7.85
N HIS A 409 -13.97 18.46 -8.72
CA HIS A 409 -12.98 18.34 -9.80
C HIS A 409 -12.99 19.50 -10.81
N ASP A 410 -14.11 20.18 -11.01
CA ASP A 410 -14.25 21.36 -11.88
C ASP A 410 -13.34 22.54 -11.46
N ILE A 411 -13.02 22.64 -10.17
CA ILE A 411 -12.17 23.71 -9.61
C ILE A 411 -10.78 23.22 -9.15
N MET A 412 -10.40 21.98 -9.49
CA MET A 412 -9.08 21.44 -9.17
C MET A 412 -8.08 21.85 -10.25
N SER A 413 -7.20 22.79 -9.91
CA SER A 413 -6.19 23.35 -10.84
C SER A 413 -5.13 22.32 -11.26
N PHE A 414 -4.88 21.31 -10.43
CA PHE A 414 -4.04 20.16 -10.76
C PHE A 414 -4.89 18.89 -10.77
N LYS A 415 -4.92 18.16 -11.90
CA LYS A 415 -5.93 17.13 -12.14
C LYS A 415 -5.48 15.76 -11.60
N LEU A 416 -6.18 15.26 -10.59
CA LEU A 416 -6.05 13.86 -10.13
C LEU A 416 -6.75 12.84 -11.07
N PHE A 417 -7.62 13.30 -11.98
CA PHE A 417 -8.57 12.43 -12.70
C PHE A 417 -8.56 12.55 -14.23
N LYS A 418 -7.62 13.30 -14.83
CA LYS A 418 -7.53 13.46 -16.30
C LYS A 418 -6.07 13.55 -16.72
N ARG A 419 -5.63 12.64 -17.61
CA ARG A 419 -4.32 12.72 -18.28
C ARG A 419 -4.52 13.29 -19.68
N ASP A 420 -4.44 14.61 -19.78
CA ASP A 420 -4.51 15.34 -21.05
C ASP A 420 -3.19 15.21 -21.83
N PHE A 421 -2.90 14.00 -22.29
CA PHE A 421 -1.96 13.82 -23.39
C PHE A 421 -2.66 14.29 -24.66
N ILE A 422 -2.21 15.44 -25.18
CA ILE A 422 -2.47 15.82 -26.57
C ILE A 422 -2.03 14.65 -27.44
N LYS A 423 -2.97 14.02 -28.13
CA LYS A 423 -2.64 13.12 -29.23
C LYS A 423 -1.93 13.98 -30.27
N GLN A 424 -0.64 13.73 -30.52
CA GLN A 424 -0.04 14.24 -31.75
C GLN A 424 -0.79 13.57 -32.90
N ASP A 425 -1.40 14.38 -33.77
CA ASP A 425 -2.28 13.89 -34.81
C ASP A 425 -1.54 12.99 -35.81
N GLY A 426 -2.30 12.07 -36.40
CA GLY A 426 -1.75 10.82 -36.92
C GLY A 426 -0.94 10.91 -38.22
N THR A 427 0.35 11.22 -38.10
CA THR A 427 1.39 10.76 -39.04
C THR A 427 2.64 10.31 -38.29
N ASP A 428 2.60 9.11 -37.70
CA ASP A 428 3.79 8.24 -37.58
C ASP A 428 3.41 6.80 -37.19
N THR A 429 3.00 6.02 -38.19
CA THR A 429 3.14 4.56 -38.08
C THR A 429 4.64 4.25 -38.17
N THR A 430 5.22 3.80 -37.05
CA THR A 430 6.62 3.35 -36.89
C THR A 430 7.74 4.39 -36.66
N THR A 431 7.47 5.48 -35.92
CA THR A 431 8.57 6.21 -35.24
C THR A 431 8.28 6.63 -33.79
N ASN A 432 9.14 6.18 -32.88
CA ASN A 432 9.61 6.87 -31.67
C ASN A 432 8.61 7.44 -30.63
N ALA A 433 7.49 6.75 -30.37
CA ALA A 433 6.88 6.75 -29.03
C ALA A 433 7.73 5.97 -27.98
N SER A 434 8.90 5.47 -28.37
CA SER A 434 9.83 4.66 -27.57
C SER A 434 10.94 5.51 -26.94
N GLY A 435 10.70 6.07 -25.76
CA GLY A 435 11.71 6.80 -24.99
C GLY A 435 11.25 7.22 -23.59
N GLY A 436 11.23 6.36 -22.58
CA GLY A 436 11.58 4.93 -22.58
C GLY A 436 11.42 4.28 -21.21
N ASN A 437 11.56 2.95 -21.13
CA ASN A 437 11.67 2.16 -19.90
C ASN A 437 10.65 2.45 -18.77
N SER A 438 9.35 2.25 -19.03
CA SER A 438 8.34 2.09 -17.95
C SER A 438 8.47 0.75 -17.20
N GLN A 439 9.69 0.26 -16.97
CA GLN A 439 9.97 -0.86 -16.08
C GLN A 439 9.67 -0.51 -14.62
N PHE A 440 9.63 0.79 -14.29
CA PHE A 440 9.53 1.26 -12.92
C PHE A 440 8.16 1.89 -12.58
N LEU A 441 7.68 1.61 -11.37
CA LEU A 441 6.54 2.31 -10.77
C LEU A 441 7.01 3.67 -10.21
N PRO A 442 6.43 4.80 -10.64
CA PRO A 442 6.84 6.12 -10.17
C PRO A 442 6.33 6.39 -8.74
N LEU A 443 7.16 7.01 -7.90
CA LEU A 443 6.81 7.32 -6.50
C LEU A 443 5.87 8.53 -6.36
N VAL A 444 5.83 9.38 -7.38
CA VAL A 444 4.88 10.49 -7.53
C VAL A 444 4.24 10.38 -8.91
N ALA A 445 2.91 10.45 -8.95
CA ALA A 445 2.16 10.39 -10.20
C ALA A 445 2.51 11.56 -11.13
N ASP A 446 2.39 11.36 -12.45
CA ASP A 446 2.53 12.44 -13.42
C ASP A 446 1.35 13.41 -13.29
N VAL A 447 1.66 14.68 -13.03
CA VAL A 447 0.68 15.73 -12.75
C VAL A 447 0.36 16.52 -14.01
N SER A 448 -0.92 16.53 -14.35
CA SER A 448 -1.54 17.42 -15.33
C SER A 448 -2.13 18.65 -14.65
N VAL A 449 -2.14 19.77 -15.37
CA VAL A 449 -2.72 21.05 -14.93
C VAL A 449 -3.96 21.33 -15.76
N THR A 450 -4.94 21.98 -15.16
CA THR A 450 -6.09 22.60 -15.85
C THR A 450 -5.60 23.74 -16.75
N ASN A 451 -6.28 23.97 -17.88
CA ASN A 451 -5.77 24.92 -18.86
C ASN A 451 -5.86 26.35 -18.28
N MET A 452 -4.86 27.19 -18.54
CA MET A 452 -4.79 28.54 -17.96
C MET A 452 -6.02 29.39 -18.27
N CYS A 453 -6.66 29.17 -19.42
CA CYS A 453 -7.91 29.84 -19.80
C CYS A 453 -9.11 29.44 -18.91
N ASP A 454 -9.13 28.22 -18.38
CA ASP A 454 -10.26 27.70 -17.58
C ASP A 454 -10.36 28.44 -16.23
N PHE A 455 -9.26 29.06 -15.77
CA PHE A 455 -9.21 29.90 -14.56
C PHE A 455 -10.01 31.20 -14.65
N GLU A 456 -10.45 31.61 -15.85
CA GLU A 456 -11.42 32.70 -16.04
C GLU A 456 -12.85 32.28 -15.68
N GLU A 457 -13.19 30.98 -15.76
CA GLU A 457 -14.52 30.47 -15.38
C GLU A 457 -14.65 30.21 -13.87
N TYR A 458 -13.54 30.07 -13.15
CA TYR A 458 -13.54 29.76 -11.70
C TYR A 458 -14.44 30.70 -10.87
N PRO A 459 -14.44 32.04 -11.03
CA PRO A 459 -15.37 32.94 -10.33
C PRO A 459 -16.85 32.61 -10.55
N LYS A 460 -17.21 32.21 -11.78
CA LYS A 460 -18.57 31.88 -12.20
C LYS A 460 -18.99 30.48 -11.71
N ILE A 461 -18.07 29.53 -11.64
CA ILE A 461 -18.32 28.21 -11.05
C ILE A 461 -18.51 28.33 -9.53
N ILE A 462 -17.57 28.98 -8.84
CA ILE A 462 -17.56 29.13 -7.37
C ILE A 462 -18.76 29.96 -6.87
N SER A 463 -19.14 31.03 -7.58
CA SER A 463 -20.29 31.85 -7.18
C SER A 463 -21.64 31.10 -7.23
N ASN A 464 -21.73 30.03 -8.03
CA ASN A 464 -22.90 29.17 -8.19
C ASN A 464 -22.83 27.84 -7.40
N PHE A 465 -21.85 27.69 -6.50
CA PHE A 465 -21.71 26.48 -5.68
C PHE A 465 -22.96 26.17 -4.83
N THR A 466 -23.38 24.91 -4.91
CA THR A 466 -24.43 24.35 -4.04
C THR A 466 -23.95 24.17 -2.60
N VAL A 467 -24.90 23.98 -1.67
CA VAL A 467 -24.61 23.65 -0.26
C VAL A 467 -23.71 22.40 -0.14
N ASP A 468 -23.93 21.39 -0.97
CA ASP A 468 -23.13 20.16 -0.96
C ASP A 468 -21.74 20.34 -1.58
N GLN A 469 -21.56 21.23 -2.57
CA GLN A 469 -20.24 21.63 -3.06
C GLN A 469 -19.46 22.40 -1.98
N TRP A 470 -20.09 23.35 -1.27
CA TRP A 470 -19.47 24.01 -0.12
C TRP A 470 -19.10 23.03 1.01
N ARG A 471 -19.97 22.04 1.28
CA ARG A 471 -19.71 20.97 2.24
C ARG A 471 -18.53 20.09 1.82
N ASN A 472 -18.43 19.72 0.53
CA ASN A 472 -17.33 18.92 0.01
C ASN A 472 -16.01 19.71 -0.09
N PHE A 473 -16.05 21.02 -0.36
CA PHE A 473 -14.90 21.92 -0.25
C PHE A 473 -14.33 21.95 1.17
N VAL A 474 -15.18 22.12 2.19
CA VAL A 474 -14.75 22.08 3.60
C VAL A 474 -14.20 20.69 3.99
N LYS A 475 -14.89 19.60 3.63
CA LYS A 475 -14.40 18.22 3.84
C LYS A 475 -13.04 17.98 3.17
N LEU A 476 -12.81 18.50 1.96
CA LEU A 476 -11.53 18.39 1.24
C LEU A 476 -10.41 19.13 1.96
N PHE A 477 -10.68 20.37 2.41
CA PHE A 477 -9.72 21.18 3.16
C PHE A 477 -9.30 20.48 4.46
N ILE A 478 -10.27 19.99 5.24
CA ILE A 478 -10.02 19.25 6.48
C ILE A 478 -9.20 17.99 6.19
N ALA A 479 -9.61 17.15 5.23
CA ALA A 479 -8.87 15.95 4.88
C ALA A 479 -7.41 16.23 4.46
N ALA A 480 -7.17 17.33 3.74
CA ALA A 480 -5.84 17.75 3.31
C ALA A 480 -4.97 18.29 4.45
N PHE A 481 -5.56 19.01 5.40
CA PHE A 481 -4.85 19.54 6.56
C PHE A 481 -4.60 18.46 7.62
N ASP A 482 -5.58 17.63 7.95
CA ASP A 482 -5.44 16.45 8.82
C ASP A 482 -4.29 15.55 8.34
N PHE A 483 -4.27 15.20 7.05
CA PHE A 483 -3.18 14.39 6.50
C PHE A 483 -1.83 15.12 6.55
N SER A 484 -1.82 16.45 6.42
CA SER A 484 -0.61 17.26 6.57
C SER A 484 -0.08 17.33 8.01
N GLN A 485 -0.95 17.18 9.02
CA GLN A 485 -0.53 17.03 10.40
C GLN A 485 0.17 15.67 10.63
N LEU A 486 -0.25 14.59 9.95
CA LEU A 486 0.41 13.28 10.06
C LEU A 486 1.87 13.29 9.56
N MET A 487 2.19 14.13 8.58
CA MET A 487 3.58 14.31 8.10
C MET A 487 4.38 15.31 8.96
N ASP A 488 3.70 16.16 9.73
CA ASP A 488 4.25 17.16 10.64
C ASP A 488 3.82 16.85 12.09
N PRO A 489 4.38 15.79 12.71
CA PRO A 489 3.85 15.22 13.95
C PRO A 489 3.89 16.17 15.16
N TYR A 490 4.65 17.27 15.10
CA TYR A 490 4.62 18.32 16.11
C TYR A 490 3.30 19.12 16.09
N VAL A 491 2.64 19.21 14.95
CA VAL A 491 1.32 19.84 14.82
C VAL A 491 0.20 18.85 15.14
N ALA A 492 0.36 17.56 14.79
CA ALA A 492 -0.59 16.50 15.19
C ALA A 492 -0.72 16.36 16.73
N ALA A 493 0.29 16.79 17.49
CA ALA A 493 0.26 16.80 18.96
C ALA A 493 -0.73 17.81 19.58
N GLY A 494 -1.47 18.57 18.77
CA GLY A 494 -2.62 19.39 19.19
C GLY A 494 -2.28 20.71 19.88
N GLN A 495 -1.25 20.76 20.72
CA GLN A 495 -0.73 21.99 21.34
C GLN A 495 0.63 21.74 22.03
N VAL A 496 1.70 22.39 21.56
CA VAL A 496 2.69 23.09 22.41
C VAL A 496 3.24 24.29 21.62
N ALA A 497 3.70 25.33 22.33
CA ALA A 497 4.44 26.45 21.73
C ALA A 497 5.73 25.99 21.00
N SER A 498 6.24 26.84 20.12
CA SER A 498 7.30 26.61 19.11
C SER A 498 8.66 26.08 19.60
N ASN A 499 8.84 25.82 20.89
CA ASN A 499 10.12 25.56 21.55
C ASN A 499 10.24 24.16 22.18
N GLU A 500 9.19 23.33 22.22
CA GLU A 500 9.27 21.98 22.81
C GLU A 500 9.44 20.87 21.77
N SER A 501 10.64 20.30 21.71
CA SER A 501 10.92 19.14 20.85
C SER A 501 10.45 17.84 21.52
N TYR A 502 9.39 17.23 20.98
CA TYR A 502 9.04 15.84 21.26
C TYR A 502 9.95 14.87 20.47
N ASP A 503 10.26 13.73 21.08
CA ASP A 503 10.73 12.54 20.36
C ASP A 503 9.53 11.79 19.75
N ILE A 504 9.80 10.98 18.71
CA ILE A 504 8.79 10.16 18.02
C ILE A 504 9.19 8.68 18.10
N THR A 505 8.22 7.79 18.33
CA THR A 505 8.41 6.34 18.23
C THR A 505 7.23 5.66 17.52
N PHE A 506 7.50 4.50 16.92
CA PHE A 506 6.55 3.67 16.18
C PHE A 506 6.64 2.22 16.69
N GLY A 507 5.49 1.58 16.88
CA GLY A 507 5.42 0.17 17.27
C GLY A 507 4.00 -0.41 17.24
N PRO A 508 3.84 -1.69 17.63
CA PRO A 508 2.56 -2.30 17.93
C PRO A 508 2.13 -1.93 19.37
N THR A 509 0.92 -1.42 19.60
CA THR A 509 0.54 -1.00 20.96
C THR A 509 -0.95 -1.01 21.30
N VAL A 510 -1.33 -1.92 22.19
CA VAL A 510 -2.18 -1.56 23.32
C VAL A 510 -1.22 -1.00 24.39
N ILE A 511 -1.34 0.29 24.76
CA ILE A 511 -0.46 0.91 25.77
C ILE A 511 -0.84 0.48 27.19
N ASP A 512 -2.12 0.09 27.40
CA ASP A 512 -2.65 -0.27 28.72
C ASP A 512 -2.31 -1.71 29.20
N ASP A 513 -1.87 -2.63 28.31
CA ASP A 513 -1.54 -3.99 28.75
C ASP A 513 -0.15 -4.03 29.41
N SER A 514 -0.18 -3.91 30.73
CA SER A 514 0.98 -3.97 31.65
C SER A 514 1.93 -5.16 31.47
N LYS A 515 1.55 -6.21 30.72
CA LYS A 515 2.45 -7.31 30.33
C LYS A 515 3.56 -6.86 29.36
N TYR A 516 3.30 -5.86 28.53
CA TYR A 516 4.32 -5.31 27.63
C TYR A 516 5.13 -4.27 28.39
N ALA A 517 6.36 -4.63 28.78
CA ALA A 517 7.34 -3.67 29.27
C ALA A 517 7.40 -2.48 28.30
N LYS A 518 7.36 -1.25 28.84
CA LYS A 518 7.18 0.02 28.09
C LYS A 518 8.26 0.20 27.01
N TRP A 519 8.09 -0.42 25.85
CA TRP A 519 9.09 -0.45 24.77
C TRP A 519 9.43 0.95 24.25
N TYR A 520 8.48 1.88 24.33
CA TYR A 520 8.64 3.30 24.04
C TYR A 520 9.61 4.04 25.00
N GLN A 521 9.90 3.47 26.16
CA GLN A 521 10.97 3.95 27.06
C GLN A 521 12.38 3.57 26.57
N ASN A 522 12.53 2.70 25.56
CA ASN A 522 13.83 2.46 24.94
C ASN A 522 14.25 3.69 24.11
N PRO A 523 15.31 4.44 24.50
CA PRO A 523 15.72 5.64 23.77
C PRO A 523 16.22 5.32 22.35
N LYS A 524 16.63 4.08 22.07
CA LYS A 524 17.03 3.64 20.71
C LYS A 524 15.83 3.37 19.78
N LEU A 525 14.61 3.47 20.30
CA LEU A 525 13.38 3.50 19.50
C LEU A 525 12.84 4.93 19.33
N ARG A 526 13.47 5.95 19.92
CA ARG A 526 13.11 7.36 19.71
C ARG A 526 13.80 7.91 18.46
N SER A 527 13.17 8.87 17.81
CA SER A 527 13.72 9.61 16.67
C SER A 527 13.17 11.02 16.66
N LYS A 528 14.03 12.00 16.40
CA LYS A 528 13.64 13.42 16.39
C LYS A 528 13.13 13.81 15.01
N SER A 529 11.99 14.50 14.98
CA SER A 529 11.48 15.18 13.79
C SER A 529 11.45 14.28 12.55
N SER A 530 11.88 14.80 11.40
CA SER A 530 11.97 14.14 10.09
C SER A 530 12.78 12.84 10.05
N ALA A 531 13.59 12.51 11.07
CA ALA A 531 14.18 11.17 11.18
C ALA A 531 13.12 10.07 11.41
N GLY A 532 11.99 10.42 12.05
CA GLY A 532 10.84 9.52 12.23
C GLY A 532 10.17 9.08 10.93
N TRP A 533 10.26 9.90 9.87
CA TRP A 533 9.72 9.60 8.54
C TRP A 533 10.28 8.31 7.92
N SER A 534 11.47 7.87 8.35
CA SER A 534 12.05 6.57 7.96
C SER A 534 11.16 5.37 8.26
N ARG A 535 10.27 5.46 9.27
CA ARG A 535 9.42 4.34 9.74
C ARG A 535 8.01 4.33 9.18
N TYR A 536 7.63 5.40 8.46
CA TYR A 536 6.28 5.53 7.90
C TYR A 536 6.05 4.42 6.86
N GLY A 537 4.85 3.84 6.86
CA GLY A 537 4.44 2.85 5.87
C GLY A 537 4.40 3.45 4.46
N ASP A 538 4.52 2.60 3.44
CA ASP A 538 4.73 3.04 2.05
C ASP A 538 3.55 3.86 1.50
N ALA A 539 2.34 3.57 1.95
CA ALA A 539 1.12 4.34 1.64
C ALA A 539 1.26 5.83 2.04
N ALA A 540 2.08 6.19 3.03
CA ALA A 540 2.32 7.60 3.38
C ALA A 540 2.97 8.37 2.21
N LEU A 541 3.83 7.71 1.43
CA LEU A 541 4.50 8.32 0.28
C LEU A 541 3.52 8.55 -0.88
N GLU A 542 2.72 7.53 -1.18
CA GLU A 542 1.66 7.58 -2.21
C GLU A 542 0.62 8.67 -1.90
N VAL A 543 0.13 8.72 -0.67
CA VAL A 543 -0.89 9.68 -0.24
C VAL A 543 -0.31 11.09 -0.07
N SER A 544 0.97 11.25 0.29
CA SER A 544 1.64 12.56 0.24
C SER A 544 1.75 13.10 -1.19
N GLY A 545 1.97 12.23 -2.19
CA GLY A 545 1.92 12.60 -3.61
C GLY A 545 0.55 13.11 -4.03
N ILE A 546 -0.53 12.45 -3.60
CA ILE A 546 -1.92 12.89 -3.84
C ILE A 546 -2.20 14.21 -3.11
N ASN A 547 -1.84 14.31 -1.83
CA ASN A 547 -2.13 15.48 -1.01
C ASN A 547 -1.37 16.72 -1.45
N LEU A 548 -0.16 16.57 -2.00
CA LEU A 548 0.59 17.66 -2.62
C LEU A 548 -0.16 18.30 -3.81
N ILE A 549 -0.83 17.47 -4.63
CA ILE A 549 -1.67 17.90 -5.77
C ILE A 549 -2.94 18.60 -5.29
N VAL A 550 -3.55 18.08 -4.21
CA VAL A 550 -4.70 18.72 -3.54
C VAL A 550 -4.30 20.10 -2.99
N LEU A 551 -3.28 20.17 -2.14
CA LEU A 551 -2.80 21.42 -1.54
C LEU A 551 -2.40 22.46 -2.59
N ALA A 552 -1.75 22.07 -3.69
CA ALA A 552 -1.43 22.98 -4.78
C ALA A 552 -2.70 23.56 -5.46
N SER A 553 -3.77 22.76 -5.57
CA SER A 553 -5.07 23.27 -6.04
C SER A 553 -5.74 24.18 -5.02
N LEU A 554 -5.71 23.83 -3.72
CA LEU A 554 -6.23 24.68 -2.64
C LEU A 554 -5.48 26.03 -2.56
N ALA A 555 -4.18 26.06 -2.81
CA ALA A 555 -3.38 27.28 -2.87
C ALA A 555 -3.84 28.23 -3.99
N VAL A 556 -4.16 27.72 -5.19
CA VAL A 556 -4.76 28.52 -6.28
C VAL A 556 -6.13 29.06 -5.89
N LEU A 557 -6.95 28.25 -5.20
CA LEU A 557 -8.30 28.65 -4.77
C LEU A 557 -8.31 29.81 -3.76
N THR A 558 -7.22 30.05 -3.01
CA THR A 558 -7.09 31.25 -2.15
C THR A 558 -7.13 32.58 -2.90
N LYS A 559 -6.95 32.57 -4.23
CA LYS A 559 -7.13 33.76 -5.08
C LYS A 559 -8.61 34.12 -5.29
N TYR A 560 -9.51 33.15 -5.14
CA TYR A 560 -10.93 33.29 -5.44
C TYR A 560 -11.81 33.26 -4.18
N ILE A 561 -11.40 32.46 -3.17
CA ILE A 561 -12.14 32.23 -1.93
C ILE A 561 -11.25 32.63 -0.75
N GLN A 562 -11.75 33.53 0.10
CA GLN A 562 -11.19 33.80 1.42
C GLN A 562 -12.20 33.35 2.49
N ILE A 563 -11.79 32.51 3.43
CA ILE A 563 -12.66 32.03 4.51
C ILE A 563 -12.59 33.05 5.65
N LEU A 564 -13.76 33.44 6.17
CA LEU A 564 -13.91 34.47 7.20
C LEU A 564 -14.37 33.87 8.54
N PRO A 565 -14.00 34.48 9.68
CA PRO A 565 -14.51 34.04 10.99
C PRO A 565 -16.00 34.33 11.14
N GLU A 566 -16.71 33.37 11.72
CA GLU A 566 -18.16 33.40 11.89
C GLU A 566 -18.53 32.77 13.25
N PRO A 567 -19.00 33.55 14.25
CA PRO A 567 -19.26 33.05 15.60
C PRO A 567 -20.28 31.91 15.70
N THR A 568 -21.12 31.72 14.67
CA THR A 568 -22.12 30.65 14.60
C THR A 568 -21.58 29.30 14.14
N GLY A 569 -20.30 29.21 13.73
CA GLY A 569 -19.70 27.99 13.17
C GLY A 569 -20.12 27.68 11.72
N ALA A 570 -21.05 28.46 11.17
CA ALA A 570 -21.42 28.40 9.75
C ALA A 570 -20.25 28.84 8.85
N LEU A 571 -20.14 28.23 7.68
CA LEU A 571 -19.14 28.62 6.69
C LEU A 571 -19.44 30.04 6.18
N LYS A 572 -18.44 30.93 6.29
CA LYS A 572 -18.49 32.29 5.75
C LYS A 572 -17.32 32.48 4.79
N VAL A 573 -17.62 32.92 3.58
CA VAL A 573 -16.64 33.13 2.51
C VAL A 573 -16.79 34.50 1.88
N HIS A 574 -15.66 35.12 1.59
CA HIS A 574 -15.55 36.27 0.71
C HIS A 574 -15.07 35.79 -0.66
N LEU A 575 -15.83 36.15 -1.70
CA LEU A 575 -15.55 35.80 -3.09
C LEU A 575 -14.81 36.96 -3.74
N VAL A 576 -13.49 36.82 -3.85
CA VAL A 576 -12.55 37.92 -4.19
C VAL A 576 -12.90 38.56 -5.54
N ALA A 577 -13.24 37.73 -6.54
CA ALA A 577 -13.52 38.17 -7.90
C ALA A 577 -14.88 38.88 -8.08
N THR A 578 -15.86 38.66 -7.19
CA THR A 578 -17.17 39.34 -7.22
C THR A 578 -17.33 40.39 -6.11
N ASN A 579 -16.34 40.51 -5.22
CA ASN A 579 -16.38 41.30 -3.98
C ASN A 579 -17.59 40.95 -3.06
N GLU A 580 -18.15 39.75 -3.21
CA GLU A 580 -19.33 39.28 -2.49
C GLU A 580 -18.92 38.63 -1.16
N THR A 581 -19.80 38.64 -0.15
CA THR A 581 -19.64 37.83 1.07
C THR A 581 -20.85 36.93 1.24
N LYS A 582 -20.65 35.61 1.30
CA LYS A 582 -21.69 34.60 1.52
C LYS A 582 -21.50 33.93 2.88
N THR A 583 -22.58 33.77 3.62
CA THR A 583 -22.67 32.84 4.76
C THR A 583 -23.56 31.67 4.34
N ILE A 584 -23.14 30.44 4.61
CA ILE A 584 -23.86 29.20 4.29
C ILE A 584 -24.17 28.46 5.61
N PRO A 585 -25.35 28.70 6.23
CA PRO A 585 -25.70 28.15 7.54
C PRO A 585 -25.64 26.62 7.65
N GLU A 586 -25.94 25.92 6.55
CA GLU A 586 -26.04 24.47 6.46
C GLU A 586 -24.68 23.76 6.35
N VAL A 587 -23.58 24.51 6.25
CA VAL A 587 -22.20 24.00 6.20
C VAL A 587 -21.47 24.48 7.45
N GLN A 588 -21.06 23.55 8.30
CA GLN A 588 -20.28 23.85 9.50
C GLN A 588 -18.78 23.83 9.16
N ALA A 589 -18.04 24.83 9.64
CA ALA A 589 -16.62 25.01 9.41
C ALA A 589 -15.85 25.05 10.74
N PRO A 590 -14.79 24.24 10.94
CA PRO A 590 -13.92 24.35 12.11
C PRO A 590 -13.29 25.75 12.18
N SER A 591 -13.12 26.30 13.39
CA SER A 591 -12.56 27.65 13.57
C SER A 591 -11.13 27.80 13.05
N CYS A 592 -10.33 26.72 13.07
CA CYS A 592 -8.97 26.71 12.50
C CYS A 592 -8.95 26.91 10.98
N LEU A 593 -10.04 26.59 10.27
CA LEU A 593 -10.12 26.67 8.81
C LEU A 593 -9.85 28.09 8.27
N VAL A 594 -10.15 29.11 9.07
CA VAL A 594 -9.87 30.54 8.76
C VAL A 594 -8.36 30.83 8.71
N ASP A 595 -7.56 30.14 9.53
CA ASP A 595 -6.10 30.22 9.52
C ASP A 595 -5.50 29.23 8.52
N ASP A 596 -5.98 27.99 8.48
CA ASP A 596 -5.49 26.94 7.58
C ASP A 596 -5.62 27.33 6.10
N ALA A 597 -6.71 28.01 5.71
CA ALA A 597 -6.94 28.45 4.33
C ALA A 597 -6.07 29.65 3.88
N LYS A 598 -5.16 30.14 4.71
CA LYS A 598 -4.19 31.19 4.31
C LYS A 598 -3.08 30.58 3.45
N LEU A 599 -2.74 31.26 2.35
CA LEU A 599 -1.76 30.78 1.37
C LEU A 599 -0.43 30.35 2.02
N ASP A 600 0.12 31.17 2.92
CA ASP A 600 1.37 30.90 3.65
C ASP A 600 1.35 29.56 4.41
N ASN A 601 0.20 29.18 4.98
CA ASN A 601 -0.01 27.93 5.71
C ASN A 601 -0.12 26.74 4.73
N ILE A 602 -0.84 26.90 3.63
CA ILE A 602 -0.90 25.89 2.55
C ILE A 602 0.51 25.67 1.96
N GLU A 603 1.26 26.73 1.65
CA GLU A 603 2.65 26.67 1.19
C GLU A 603 3.60 26.04 2.22
N SER A 604 3.35 26.24 3.51
CA SER A 604 4.08 25.56 4.59
C SER A 604 3.84 24.04 4.56
N LYS A 605 2.59 23.60 4.41
CA LYS A 605 2.27 22.17 4.28
C LYS A 605 2.77 21.57 2.97
N ILE A 606 2.69 22.28 1.84
CA ILE A 606 3.30 21.88 0.56
C ILE A 606 4.80 21.60 0.72
N ARG A 607 5.54 22.49 1.40
CA ARG A 607 6.97 22.29 1.69
C ARG A 607 7.21 21.05 2.57
N SER A 608 6.41 20.86 3.62
CA SER A 608 6.51 19.67 4.48
C SER A 608 6.33 18.36 3.70
N HIS A 609 5.32 18.27 2.82
CA HIS A 609 5.14 17.10 1.94
C HIS A 609 6.29 16.92 0.95
N GLN A 610 6.81 17.99 0.35
CA GLN A 610 7.98 17.89 -0.52
C GLN A 610 9.21 17.37 0.24
N ASP A 611 9.47 17.85 1.45
CA ASP A 611 10.62 17.42 2.25
C ASP A 611 10.46 15.99 2.79
N PHE A 612 9.24 15.57 3.13
CA PHE A 612 8.90 14.17 3.44
C PHE A 612 9.24 13.26 2.27
N ILE A 613 8.72 13.56 1.07
CA ILE A 613 9.00 12.81 -0.16
C ILE A 613 10.51 12.81 -0.44
N LYS A 614 11.16 13.99 -0.47
CA LYS A 614 12.61 14.18 -0.69
C LYS A 614 13.49 13.48 0.35
N SER A 615 12.97 13.16 1.54
CA SER A 615 13.65 12.36 2.57
C SER A 615 13.49 10.86 2.29
N ARG A 616 12.25 10.39 2.06
CA ARG A 616 11.92 8.99 1.78
C ARG A 616 12.65 8.42 0.56
N ILE A 617 12.91 9.24 -0.47
CA ILE A 617 13.52 8.77 -1.72
C ILE A 617 15.05 8.70 -1.72
N ARG A 618 15.76 9.18 -0.68
CA ARG A 618 17.24 9.31 -0.71
C ARG A 618 17.99 7.98 -0.83
N SER A 619 17.39 6.89 -0.37
CA SER A 619 17.91 5.52 -0.47
C SER A 619 17.37 4.74 -1.67
N SER A 620 16.56 5.37 -2.54
CA SER A 620 16.01 4.75 -3.76
C SER A 620 17.04 4.74 -4.89
N SER A 621 16.76 3.97 -5.96
CA SER A 621 17.63 3.94 -7.14
C SER A 621 17.71 5.32 -7.82
N GLY A 622 18.90 5.68 -8.31
CA GLY A 622 19.18 6.99 -8.91
C GLY A 622 18.17 7.45 -9.98
N PRO A 623 17.73 6.59 -10.93
CA PRO A 623 16.70 6.97 -11.91
C PRO A 623 15.35 7.31 -11.27
N LEU A 624 14.95 6.58 -10.22
CA LEU A 624 13.69 6.80 -9.52
C LEU A 624 13.74 8.08 -8.67
N TYR A 625 14.88 8.35 -8.04
CA TYR A 625 15.16 9.59 -7.33
C TYR A 625 15.06 10.82 -8.26
N LEU A 626 15.78 10.81 -9.38
CA LEU A 626 15.79 11.91 -10.35
C LEU A 626 14.42 12.14 -11.00
N ASN A 627 13.71 11.07 -11.37
CA ASN A 627 12.35 11.18 -11.90
C ASN A 627 11.38 11.80 -10.88
N THR A 628 11.51 11.45 -9.60
CA THR A 628 10.65 11.99 -8.54
C THR A 628 10.92 13.48 -8.29
N LEU A 629 12.20 13.89 -8.21
CA LEU A 629 12.56 15.31 -8.07
C LEU A 629 11.98 16.17 -9.19
N ALA A 630 12.17 15.75 -10.46
CA ALA A 630 11.68 16.48 -11.62
C ALA A 630 10.16 16.71 -11.59
N LYS A 631 9.38 15.80 -11.01
CA LYS A 631 7.93 15.99 -10.81
C LYS A 631 7.61 16.98 -9.69
N LEU A 632 8.31 16.91 -8.55
CA LEU A 632 8.12 17.87 -7.45
C LEU A 632 8.43 19.31 -7.89
N ASP A 633 9.53 19.49 -8.61
CA ASP A 633 9.95 20.80 -9.12
C ASP A 633 8.99 21.30 -10.21
N ARG A 634 8.44 20.41 -11.06
CA ARG A 634 7.39 20.75 -12.04
C ARG A 634 6.09 21.20 -11.38
N ILE A 635 5.64 20.53 -10.31
CA ILE A 635 4.46 20.95 -9.52
C ILE A 635 4.69 22.36 -8.95
N LYS A 636 5.87 22.61 -8.36
CA LYS A 636 6.22 23.92 -7.81
C LYS A 636 6.21 25.00 -8.89
N ASN A 637 6.88 24.77 -10.02
CA ASN A 637 6.99 25.76 -11.08
C ASN A 637 5.62 26.15 -11.66
N TYR A 638 4.73 25.18 -11.88
CA TYR A 638 3.35 25.47 -12.30
C TYR A 638 2.55 26.22 -11.23
N LEU A 639 2.72 25.89 -9.95
CA LEU A 639 2.05 26.62 -8.87
C LEU A 639 2.54 28.07 -8.80
N ASP A 640 3.85 28.29 -8.85
CA ASP A 640 4.46 29.63 -8.89
C ASP A 640 3.97 30.42 -10.13
N GLU A 641 3.81 29.77 -11.29
CA GLU A 641 3.31 30.37 -12.54
C GLU A 641 1.83 30.78 -12.43
N ILE A 642 0.96 29.90 -11.94
CA ILE A 642 -0.50 30.17 -11.77
C ILE A 642 -0.75 31.26 -10.72
N LEU A 643 -0.03 31.21 -9.59
CA LEU A 643 -0.15 32.23 -8.54
C LEU A 643 0.40 33.61 -8.96
N GLN A 644 1.18 33.66 -10.04
CA GLN A 644 1.64 34.90 -10.71
C GLN A 644 0.69 35.35 -11.82
N SER A 645 0.19 34.46 -12.69
CA SER A 645 -0.69 34.84 -13.79
C SER A 645 -2.03 35.44 -13.32
N ILE A 646 -2.53 35.01 -12.15
CA ILE A 646 -3.76 35.54 -11.52
C ILE A 646 -3.53 36.93 -10.86
N ARG A 647 -2.33 37.54 -10.93
CA ARG A 647 -2.02 38.86 -10.32
C ARG A 647 -2.11 40.05 -11.31
N THR A 648 -3.33 40.35 -11.78
CA THR A 648 -3.68 41.60 -12.52
C THR A 648 -5.15 41.96 -12.23
N GLU A 649 -5.54 43.17 -11.83
CA GLU A 649 -4.84 44.39 -11.38
C GLU A 649 -5.63 45.02 -10.21
N PRO A 650 -5.02 45.86 -9.35
CA PRO A 650 -5.81 46.75 -8.48
C PRO A 650 -6.47 47.85 -9.32
N SER A 651 -7.80 47.90 -9.35
CA SER A 651 -8.56 48.87 -10.13
C SER A 651 -8.38 50.30 -9.62
N ASN A 652 -7.46 51.05 -10.24
CA ASN A 652 -7.21 52.47 -9.98
C ASN A 652 -8.38 53.34 -10.49
N THR A 653 -9.50 53.37 -9.76
CA THR A 653 -10.54 54.40 -9.92
C THR A 653 -10.04 55.73 -9.35
N GLY A 654 -9.17 56.39 -10.12
CA GLY A 654 -8.55 57.67 -9.73
C GLY A 654 -9.57 58.78 -9.54
N LEU A 655 -9.71 59.26 -8.31
CA LEU A 655 -10.53 60.42 -7.96
C LEU A 655 -9.84 61.73 -8.37
N SER A 656 -10.09 62.19 -9.59
CA SER A 656 -9.92 63.60 -9.98
C SER A 656 -10.79 63.95 -11.20
N GLY A 657 -11.63 64.99 -11.18
CA GLY A 657 -12.00 65.86 -10.06
C GLY A 657 -12.59 67.19 -10.55
N THR A 658 -13.70 67.64 -9.97
CA THR A 658 -14.32 68.94 -10.27
C THR A 658 -14.97 69.55 -9.02
N ASN A 659 -14.48 70.72 -8.63
CA ASN A 659 -15.12 71.78 -7.85
C ASN A 659 -14.11 72.96 -7.82
N PRO A 660 -14.53 74.22 -7.61
CA PRO A 660 -15.90 74.68 -7.38
C PRO A 660 -16.73 74.87 -8.66
#